data_AF-A0AAN7CHI7-F1
#
_entry.id   AF-A0AAN7CHI7-F1
#
_cell.length_a   1.000
_cell.length_b   1.000
_cell.length_c   1.000
_cell.angle_alpha   90.00
_cell.angle_beta   90.00
_cell.angle_gamma   90.00
#
_symmetry.space_group_name_H-M   'P 1'
#
loop_
_entity.id
_entity.type
_entity.pdbx_description
1 polymer ?
#
loop_
_entity_poly.entity_id
_entity_poly.type
_entity_poly.pdbx_seq_one_letter_code
_entity_poly.pdbx_strand_id
1 'polypeptide(L)'
;MAPTSVLTPEEKEHFLTHGWIKIPNAFTKEQADSITKNVWTRLGMDPNDRSTWTRLRTNMPHHTTWDASQFAPRAWAAICELCGGEDRVDPDSKTWRDSLIVNLGAPEYESKPVPPQDLPEWHVDGDFFVHYLDSPEQALLVTPLFTDIVPNGGGTYICPEAIPKVAKHLYEHPEGVSPRMTPRGEPDFRQEKDLSWFCNLAKSCENFVEATGQVGDVYLMHPLMLHAPSSNSLRKVRIITNPPVFLKEPHCFDREDGNYSLVEQVTLRALGKDRLSGWKITGPRERIVPERLKAQEKMRLEELRRLEELKAKEGQQAFGTRKVPASPRPPTELSRVEIDSDDYQVEEPVLAEDDPMRAFVPASFGKTTKEANIAAQIEKTRRQVEKPPPQKQEKAAPDSDDSDSDDSESDDEDEAERFPITHEMVLKTHERAITSITLDPAGARMLSGSLDGTVNFHDFAAMTPTTLRAFKTIDPWETKKSALTDSHPIQHIEFSRHSGSVFLCVTAHPQAKIMSRDGGIVTEFVKGDMYLRDMHNTKGHVGEVTTGTWHPTDQNLCVTAGSDSTLRIWDINNKRSQKDVIVFKSKAAGSAGRTRMTAVAWGASSQGNSPVLVSAALDGSLVMYNGNGPFTRPAAEIKDAHQPDTWTGGIDISADGRMVVTRGGDGLIKLWDTRKFKQPLVKIEHPSTSDRYPMTNIKYSPDSRFIITGSASGHLHILNPANLRPEHITPITPGIPLIAVEWHPKLNQIITGSANAESHVLYNPSLSSRGALEVMSRAPKKRHIDDDPSLTMDQSNLGISGDAIIAPGALGGQKRGGVSASGKSRDPRRPQVQQITPFMRSQPDEKHISENIPLSRMLHEDPREALLKYAEVAKKDPMFTSAWTKTQPVTQYAELSDEEREEGPEKKKAKR
;
A
#
# COMPACT_ATOMS: atom_id res chain seq x y z
N MET A 1 5.26 17.09 34.29
CA MET A 1 4.42 16.45 35.33
C MET A 1 4.71 14.96 35.26
N ALA A 2 5.08 14.32 36.37
CA ALA A 2 5.25 12.87 36.39
C ALA A 2 3.92 12.21 35.98
N PRO A 3 3.91 11.20 35.08
CA PRO A 3 2.67 10.59 34.65
C PRO A 3 1.98 9.94 35.87
N THR A 4 0.73 10.30 36.10
CA THR A 4 -0.15 9.64 37.08
C THR A 4 -0.23 8.16 36.73
N SER A 5 0.37 7.31 37.58
CA SER A 5 0.25 5.84 37.57
C SER A 5 -1.17 5.41 37.23
N VAL A 6 -1.36 4.56 36.22
CA VAL A 6 -2.67 4.07 35.80
C VAL A 6 -3.06 2.82 36.59
N LEU A 7 -2.07 2.03 37.00
CA LEU A 7 -2.26 0.86 37.86
C LEU A 7 -2.24 1.26 39.34
N THR A 8 -3.16 0.68 40.13
CA THR A 8 -3.13 0.84 41.59
C THR A 8 -1.98 0.04 42.21
N PRO A 9 -1.50 0.39 43.42
CA PRO A 9 -0.49 -0.40 44.12
C PRO A 9 -0.87 -1.88 44.28
N GLU A 10 -2.16 -2.17 44.52
CA GLU A 10 -2.68 -3.53 44.65
C GLU A 10 -2.64 -4.29 43.32
N GLU A 11 -2.98 -3.63 42.20
CA GLU A 11 -2.89 -4.22 40.87
C GLU A 11 -1.42 -4.54 40.51
N LYS A 12 -0.48 -3.66 40.87
CA LYS A 12 0.97 -3.90 40.68
C LYS A 12 1.46 -5.09 41.50
N GLU A 13 1.09 -5.17 42.77
CA GLU A 13 1.48 -6.30 43.63
C GLU A 13 0.84 -7.62 43.16
N HIS A 14 -0.41 -7.56 42.67
CA HIS A 14 -1.07 -8.71 42.07
C HIS A 14 -0.32 -9.21 40.83
N PHE A 15 0.10 -8.30 39.93
CA PHE A 15 0.94 -8.65 38.78
C PHE A 15 2.29 -9.23 39.22
N LEU A 16 2.95 -8.64 40.22
CA LEU A 16 4.23 -9.13 40.73
C LEU A 16 4.14 -10.53 41.36
N THR A 17 2.98 -10.89 41.89
CA THR A 17 2.75 -12.19 42.54
C THR A 17 2.28 -13.26 41.56
N HIS A 18 1.35 -12.92 40.66
CA HIS A 18 0.67 -13.90 39.80
C HIS A 18 1.07 -13.78 38.32
N GLY A 19 1.76 -12.72 37.92
CA GLY A 19 2.16 -12.48 36.53
C GLY A 19 1.01 -12.11 35.60
N TRP A 20 -0.15 -11.69 36.12
CA TRP A 20 -1.25 -11.19 35.29
C TRP A 20 -2.10 -10.18 36.04
N ILE A 21 -2.84 -9.35 35.30
CA ILE A 21 -3.89 -8.45 35.79
C ILE A 21 -5.04 -8.38 34.79
N LYS A 22 -6.23 -8.03 35.29
CA LYS A 22 -7.39 -7.72 34.46
C LYS A 22 -7.71 -6.23 34.58
N ILE A 23 -7.74 -5.53 33.45
CA ILE A 23 -8.17 -4.14 33.36
C ILE A 23 -9.67 -4.12 33.01
N PRO A 24 -10.55 -3.75 33.95
CA PRO A 24 -11.98 -3.76 33.71
C PRO A 24 -12.42 -2.56 32.85
N ASN A 25 -13.42 -2.77 31.98
CA ASN A 25 -14.03 -1.72 31.15
C ASN A 25 -12.99 -0.87 30.38
N ALA A 26 -12.01 -1.52 29.78
CA ALA A 26 -10.97 -0.85 29.00
C ALA A 26 -11.50 -0.27 27.67
N PHE A 27 -12.55 -0.86 27.10
CA PHE A 27 -13.29 -0.36 25.93
C PHE A 27 -14.80 -0.64 26.09
N THR A 28 -15.64 0.05 25.33
CA THR A 28 -17.11 -0.04 25.45
C THR A 28 -17.68 -1.21 24.65
N LYS A 29 -18.94 -1.57 24.95
CA LYS A 29 -19.66 -2.61 24.22
C LYS A 29 -19.91 -2.23 22.76
N GLU A 30 -20.20 -0.96 22.47
CA GLU A 30 -20.41 -0.47 21.09
C GLU A 30 -19.11 -0.59 20.28
N GLN A 31 -17.96 -0.29 20.92
CA GLN A 31 -16.65 -0.52 20.32
C GLN A 31 -16.44 -2.01 20.03
N ALA A 32 -16.81 -2.91 20.95
CA ALA A 32 -16.72 -4.36 20.75
C ALA A 32 -17.62 -4.87 19.61
N ASP A 33 -18.85 -4.38 19.53
CA ASP A 33 -19.83 -4.73 18.50
C ASP A 33 -19.33 -4.29 17.11
N SER A 34 -18.68 -3.12 17.02
CA SER A 34 -18.11 -2.64 15.75
C SER A 34 -17.04 -3.59 15.17
N ILE A 35 -16.22 -4.21 16.03
CA ILE A 35 -15.18 -5.16 15.64
C ILE A 35 -15.77 -6.54 15.31
N THR A 36 -16.81 -6.95 16.04
CA THR A 36 -17.40 -8.30 15.92
C THR A 36 -18.57 -8.41 14.93
N LYS A 37 -19.06 -7.29 14.38
CA LYS A 37 -20.21 -7.22 13.44
C LYS A 37 -20.20 -8.29 12.35
N ASN A 38 -19.04 -8.55 11.77
CA ASN A 38 -18.89 -9.42 10.59
C ASN A 38 -18.41 -10.85 10.91
N VAL A 39 -18.30 -11.21 12.19
CA VAL A 39 -17.70 -12.50 12.62
C VAL A 39 -18.43 -13.70 12.02
N TRP A 40 -19.75 -13.73 12.09
CA TRP A 40 -20.55 -14.86 11.59
C TRP A 40 -20.46 -15.03 10.07
N THR A 41 -20.51 -13.92 9.33
CA THR A 41 -20.32 -13.90 7.88
C THR A 41 -18.95 -14.43 7.49
N ARG A 42 -17.90 -14.01 8.21
CA ARG A 42 -16.53 -14.50 7.98
C ARG A 42 -16.43 -16.01 8.28
N LEU A 43 -16.98 -16.47 9.42
CA LEU A 43 -17.01 -17.90 9.75
C LEU A 43 -17.81 -18.72 8.74
N GLY A 44 -18.79 -18.12 8.06
CA GLY A 44 -19.73 -18.83 7.18
C GLY A 44 -20.68 -19.72 7.99
N MET A 45 -21.03 -19.28 9.19
CA MET A 45 -21.88 -20.00 10.16
C MET A 45 -23.02 -19.09 10.59
N ASP A 46 -24.13 -19.66 11.04
CA ASP A 46 -25.28 -18.91 11.53
C ASP A 46 -25.23 -18.79 13.07
N PRO A 47 -25.30 -17.57 13.64
CA PRO A 47 -25.36 -17.38 15.10
C PRO A 47 -26.55 -18.07 15.78
N ASN A 48 -27.66 -18.23 15.07
CA ASN A 48 -28.91 -18.76 15.61
C ASN A 48 -29.06 -20.27 15.38
N ASP A 49 -28.25 -20.87 14.50
CA ASP A 49 -28.26 -22.31 14.24
C ASP A 49 -26.93 -22.96 14.65
N ARG A 50 -26.93 -23.57 15.84
CA ARG A 50 -25.78 -24.28 16.41
C ARG A 50 -25.34 -25.52 15.63
N SER A 51 -26.18 -26.04 14.71
CA SER A 51 -25.78 -27.17 13.85
C SER A 51 -24.75 -26.75 12.81
N THR A 52 -24.70 -25.46 12.46
CA THR A 52 -23.71 -24.89 11.53
C THR A 52 -22.33 -24.68 12.17
N TRP A 53 -22.22 -24.81 13.50
CA TRP A 53 -20.98 -24.57 14.25
C TRP A 53 -20.07 -25.80 14.16
N THR A 54 -19.43 -25.99 13.01
CA THR A 54 -18.65 -27.20 12.69
C THR A 54 -17.26 -27.25 13.33
N ARG A 55 -16.80 -26.16 13.97
CA ARG A 55 -15.44 -26.04 14.53
C ARG A 55 -15.51 -25.57 15.98
N LEU A 56 -14.73 -26.22 16.84
CA LEU A 56 -14.60 -25.84 18.25
C LEU A 56 -14.01 -24.44 18.40
N ARG A 57 -12.89 -24.18 17.73
CA ARG A 57 -12.18 -22.89 17.73
C ARG A 57 -11.70 -22.53 16.33
N THR A 58 -11.79 -21.26 15.98
CA THR A 58 -11.24 -20.71 14.74
C THR A 58 -10.38 -19.48 15.03
N ASN A 59 -9.13 -19.49 14.58
CA ASN A 59 -8.21 -18.36 14.63
C ASN A 59 -8.29 -17.59 13.31
N MET A 60 -9.11 -16.53 13.29
CA MET A 60 -9.44 -15.80 12.07
C MET A 60 -8.27 -14.89 11.63
N PRO A 61 -8.01 -14.75 10.32
CA PRO A 61 -7.08 -13.76 9.79
C PRO A 61 -7.63 -12.34 9.93
N HIS A 62 -6.77 -11.33 10.05
CA HIS A 62 -7.21 -9.93 10.11
C HIS A 62 -7.59 -9.35 8.74
N HIS A 63 -8.54 -8.41 8.76
CA HIS A 63 -8.90 -7.53 7.64
C HIS A 63 -8.76 -6.05 8.00
N THR A 64 -8.87 -5.68 9.27
CA THR A 64 -8.82 -4.29 9.76
C THR A 64 -7.86 -4.14 10.94
N THR A 65 -7.40 -2.91 11.14
CA THR A 65 -6.50 -2.53 12.24
C THR A 65 -6.97 -1.24 12.89
N TRP A 66 -6.71 -1.08 14.18
CA TRP A 66 -7.04 0.13 14.94
C TRP A 66 -5.99 0.43 16.01
N ASP A 67 -5.96 1.68 16.46
CA ASP A 67 -5.03 2.17 17.48
C ASP A 67 -5.57 1.86 18.87
N ALA A 68 -4.85 1.01 19.61
CA ALA A 68 -5.17 0.61 20.98
C ALA A 68 -5.15 1.79 21.97
N SER A 69 -4.29 2.80 21.74
CA SER A 69 -4.19 3.97 22.59
C SER A 69 -5.45 4.84 22.52
N GLN A 70 -6.17 4.78 21.39
CA GLN A 70 -7.44 5.48 21.19
C GLN A 70 -8.63 4.59 21.53
N PHE A 71 -8.56 3.31 21.17
CA PHE A 71 -9.65 2.34 21.35
C PHE A 71 -9.80 1.91 22.81
N ALA A 72 -8.69 1.64 23.50
CA ALA A 72 -8.64 1.18 24.89
C ALA A 72 -7.53 1.93 25.68
N PRO A 73 -7.67 3.25 25.89
CA PRO A 73 -6.59 4.11 26.42
C PRO A 73 -6.06 3.65 27.78
N ARG A 74 -6.93 3.14 28.67
CA ARG A 74 -6.53 2.64 29.98
C ARG A 74 -5.69 1.36 29.88
N ALA A 75 -6.05 0.45 28.98
CA ALA A 75 -5.27 -0.77 28.74
C ALA A 75 -3.91 -0.45 28.10
N TRP A 76 -3.86 0.48 27.15
CA TRP A 76 -2.61 0.94 26.55
C TRP A 76 -1.66 1.54 27.59
N ALA A 77 -2.17 2.43 28.45
CA ALA A 77 -1.35 3.04 29.48
C ALA A 77 -0.85 2.01 30.51
N ALA A 78 -1.67 1.01 30.88
CA ALA A 78 -1.26 -0.11 31.72
C ALA A 78 -0.16 -0.97 31.07
N ILE A 79 -0.24 -1.23 29.75
CA ILE A 79 0.81 -1.93 28.99
C ILE A 79 2.14 -1.17 29.09
N CYS A 80 2.12 0.13 28.80
CA CYS A 80 3.31 0.98 28.91
C CYS A 80 3.90 0.97 30.32
N GLU A 81 3.05 1.04 31.34
CA GLU A 81 3.48 1.03 32.74
C GLU A 81 4.12 -0.31 33.15
N LEU A 82 3.52 -1.46 32.77
CA LEU A 82 4.08 -2.79 33.04
C LEU A 82 5.45 -3.00 32.36
N CYS A 83 5.63 -2.47 31.16
CA CYS A 83 6.88 -2.55 30.38
C CYS A 83 7.94 -1.51 30.80
N GLY A 84 7.64 -0.64 31.78
CA GLY A 84 8.61 0.33 32.32
C GLY A 84 8.69 1.65 31.55
N GLY A 85 7.67 2.00 30.76
CA GLY A 85 7.53 3.26 30.04
C GLY A 85 7.09 3.08 28.59
N GLU A 86 6.36 4.06 28.05
CA GLU A 86 5.95 4.08 26.63
C GLU A 86 7.16 4.20 25.70
N ASP A 87 8.27 4.80 26.17
CA ASP A 87 9.53 4.90 25.45
C ASP A 87 10.18 3.53 25.20
N ARG A 88 9.91 2.52 26.04
CA ARG A 88 10.46 1.16 25.91
C ARG A 88 9.63 0.24 25.01
N VAL A 89 8.33 0.50 24.91
CA VAL A 89 7.40 -0.27 24.07
C VAL A 89 7.55 0.14 22.61
N ASP A 90 7.58 -0.83 21.71
CA ASP A 90 7.62 -0.56 20.28
C ASP A 90 6.29 0.09 19.81
N PRO A 91 6.33 1.18 19.02
CA PRO A 91 5.12 1.83 18.51
C PRO A 91 4.16 0.90 17.77
N ASP A 92 4.65 -0.16 17.12
CA ASP A 92 3.80 -1.12 16.40
C ASP A 92 2.83 -1.86 17.34
N SER A 93 3.16 -1.95 18.64
CA SER A 93 2.30 -2.55 19.67
C SER A 93 0.97 -1.80 19.86
N LYS A 94 0.86 -0.55 19.38
CA LYS A 94 -0.40 0.20 19.35
C LYS A 94 -1.39 -0.36 18.33
N THR A 95 -0.92 -1.10 17.33
CA THR A 95 -1.75 -1.54 16.21
C THR A 95 -2.45 -2.86 16.52
N TRP A 96 -3.65 -2.78 17.10
CA TRP A 96 -4.51 -3.95 17.29
C TRP A 96 -5.20 -4.33 15.98
N ARG A 97 -5.52 -5.61 15.83
CA ARG A 97 -6.09 -6.20 14.61
C ARG A 97 -7.30 -7.08 14.93
N ASP A 98 -8.21 -7.22 13.98
CA ASP A 98 -9.37 -8.14 14.06
C ASP A 98 -9.00 -9.60 13.72
N SER A 99 -7.81 -10.03 14.17
CA SER A 99 -7.37 -11.43 14.20
C SER A 99 -8.13 -12.20 15.29
N LEU A 100 -9.45 -12.27 15.17
CA LEU A 100 -10.33 -12.76 16.22
C LEU A 100 -10.16 -14.28 16.42
N ILE A 101 -10.08 -14.69 17.69
CA ILE A 101 -10.08 -16.09 18.11
C ILE A 101 -11.47 -16.39 18.64
N VAL A 102 -12.24 -17.14 17.86
CA VAL A 102 -13.62 -17.51 18.19
C VAL A 102 -13.64 -18.95 18.71
N ASN A 103 -14.15 -19.13 19.92
CA ASN A 103 -14.42 -20.44 20.51
C ASN A 103 -15.93 -20.63 20.65
N LEU A 104 -16.46 -21.63 19.95
CA LEU A 104 -17.89 -21.97 19.92
C LEU A 104 -18.21 -23.23 20.76
N GLY A 105 -17.17 -23.93 21.22
CA GLY A 105 -17.29 -25.27 21.81
C GLY A 105 -17.68 -26.32 20.78
N ALA A 106 -17.54 -27.60 21.15
CA ALA A 106 -18.02 -28.72 20.34
C ALA A 106 -19.15 -29.48 21.07
N PRO A 107 -20.08 -30.11 20.34
CA PRO A 107 -21.15 -30.93 20.94
C PRO A 107 -20.62 -32.01 21.89
N GLU A 108 -19.43 -32.54 21.64
CA GLU A 108 -18.78 -33.60 22.43
C GLU A 108 -18.45 -33.17 23.87
N TYR A 109 -18.14 -31.88 24.06
CA TYR A 109 -17.76 -31.29 25.36
C TYR A 109 -18.92 -30.57 26.05
N GLU A 110 -20.12 -30.55 25.44
CA GLU A 110 -21.28 -29.88 26.01
C GLU A 110 -21.66 -30.50 27.36
N SER A 111 -21.76 -29.66 28.40
CA SER A 111 -21.96 -30.05 29.80
C SER A 111 -20.88 -30.99 30.40
N LYS A 112 -19.72 -31.12 29.76
CA LYS A 112 -18.58 -31.92 30.23
C LYS A 112 -17.32 -31.06 30.33
N PRO A 113 -17.11 -30.33 31.44
CA PRO A 113 -15.89 -29.55 31.63
C PRO A 113 -14.69 -30.50 31.68
N VAL A 114 -13.64 -30.14 30.96
CA VAL A 114 -12.37 -30.87 30.95
C VAL A 114 -11.46 -30.23 32.01
N PRO A 115 -10.82 -31.01 32.90
CA PRO A 115 -9.85 -30.48 33.84
C PRO A 115 -8.73 -29.71 33.12
N PRO A 116 -8.24 -28.59 33.67
CA PRO A 116 -7.23 -27.76 32.99
C PRO A 116 -5.93 -28.52 32.68
N GLN A 117 -5.54 -29.49 33.52
CA GLN A 117 -4.36 -30.34 33.31
C GLN A 117 -4.45 -31.21 32.06
N ASP A 118 -5.68 -31.57 31.67
CA ASP A 118 -5.95 -32.47 30.54
C ASP A 118 -6.32 -31.71 29.26
N LEU A 119 -6.35 -30.37 29.31
CA LEU A 119 -6.60 -29.57 28.12
C LEU A 119 -5.46 -29.74 27.11
N PRO A 120 -5.78 -29.91 25.82
CA PRO A 120 -4.78 -29.89 24.77
C PRO A 120 -4.33 -28.45 24.50
N GLU A 121 -3.22 -28.31 23.78
CA GLU A 121 -2.74 -27.02 23.26
C GLU A 121 -2.27 -25.98 24.29
N TRP A 122 -1.74 -26.43 25.43
CA TRP A 122 -0.94 -25.54 26.29
C TRP A 122 0.26 -24.99 25.51
N HIS A 123 0.51 -23.68 25.63
CA HIS A 123 1.66 -23.01 25.03
C HIS A 123 1.98 -21.68 25.71
N VAL A 124 3.13 -21.12 25.34
CA VAL A 124 3.50 -19.72 25.54
C VAL A 124 3.59 -19.07 24.15
N ASP A 125 3.22 -17.80 24.04
CA ASP A 125 3.20 -17.11 22.75
C ASP A 125 4.60 -16.73 22.25
N GLY A 126 4.76 -16.79 20.92
CA GLY A 126 5.99 -16.45 20.22
C GLY A 126 6.39 -17.47 19.17
N ASP A 127 5.43 -17.96 18.39
CA ASP A 127 5.69 -19.00 17.37
C ASP A 127 6.47 -18.51 16.14
N PHE A 128 6.73 -17.21 16.06
CA PHE A 128 7.40 -16.53 14.96
C PHE A 128 8.86 -16.13 15.26
N PHE A 129 9.45 -16.62 16.36
CA PHE A 129 10.86 -16.38 16.68
C PHE A 129 11.46 -17.49 17.57
N VAL A 130 12.79 -17.54 17.64
CA VAL A 130 13.49 -18.39 18.61
C VAL A 130 13.46 -17.72 19.98
N HIS A 131 12.94 -18.42 20.99
CA HIS A 131 12.79 -17.86 22.33
C HIS A 131 14.13 -17.75 23.06
N TYR A 132 14.30 -16.60 23.69
CA TYR A 132 15.29 -16.30 24.70
C TYR A 132 14.58 -15.72 25.94
N LEU A 133 15.23 -15.79 27.11
CA LEU A 133 14.68 -15.19 28.33
C LEU A 133 14.43 -13.67 28.18
N ASP A 134 15.25 -12.99 27.38
CA ASP A 134 15.22 -11.54 27.18
C ASP A 134 14.51 -11.10 25.89
N SER A 135 13.71 -11.96 25.27
CA SER A 135 13.11 -11.71 23.95
C SER A 135 12.29 -10.40 23.90
N PRO A 136 12.65 -9.42 23.04
CA PRO A 136 11.84 -8.23 22.81
C PRO A 136 10.58 -8.51 21.97
N GLU A 137 10.54 -9.65 21.27
CA GLU A 137 9.46 -9.99 20.35
C GLU A 137 8.13 -10.30 21.03
N GLN A 138 8.12 -10.53 22.35
CA GLN A 138 6.92 -10.74 23.15
C GLN A 138 7.15 -10.21 24.58
N ALA A 139 6.69 -8.98 24.84
CA ALA A 139 6.84 -8.28 26.11
C ALA A 139 5.70 -8.58 27.10
N LEU A 140 4.50 -8.75 26.58
CA LEU A 140 3.28 -9.04 27.32
C LEU A 140 2.34 -9.88 26.45
N LEU A 141 1.57 -10.73 27.09
CA LEU A 141 0.43 -11.41 26.50
C LEU A 141 -0.84 -10.60 26.81
N VAL A 142 -1.54 -10.16 25.76
CA VAL A 142 -2.71 -9.28 25.89
C VAL A 142 -3.94 -10.01 25.39
N THR A 143 -5.05 -9.96 26.13
CA THR A 143 -6.29 -10.63 25.73
C THR A 143 -7.50 -9.73 25.99
N PRO A 144 -7.91 -8.93 24.99
CA PRO A 144 -9.15 -8.16 25.02
C PRO A 144 -10.37 -9.08 24.86
N LEU A 145 -11.40 -8.88 25.68
CA LEU A 145 -12.64 -9.66 25.67
C LEU A 145 -13.74 -8.95 24.88
N PHE A 146 -14.14 -9.52 23.74
CA PHE A 146 -15.21 -8.98 22.89
C PHE A 146 -16.59 -9.56 23.19
N THR A 147 -16.67 -10.55 24.08
CA THR A 147 -17.91 -11.19 24.55
C THR A 147 -17.81 -11.42 26.05
N ASP A 148 -18.96 -11.51 26.74
CA ASP A 148 -18.99 -11.92 28.14
C ASP A 148 -18.51 -13.38 28.28
N ILE A 149 -17.54 -13.60 29.16
CA ILE A 149 -16.97 -14.92 29.45
C ILE A 149 -17.30 -15.27 30.89
N VAL A 150 -18.26 -16.17 31.05
CA VAL A 150 -18.60 -16.80 32.34
C VAL A 150 -17.74 -18.05 32.57
N PRO A 151 -17.62 -18.55 33.82
CA PRO A 151 -16.93 -19.81 34.09
C PRO A 151 -17.44 -20.97 33.22
N ASN A 152 -16.53 -21.78 32.69
CA ASN A 152 -16.79 -22.82 31.68
C ASN A 152 -17.33 -22.32 30.33
N GLY A 153 -17.36 -21.00 30.12
CA GLY A 153 -17.91 -20.33 28.94
C GLY A 153 -16.91 -20.10 27.81
N GLY A 154 -15.80 -20.85 27.79
CA GLY A 154 -14.81 -20.75 26.72
C GLY A 154 -13.61 -19.86 27.01
N GLY A 155 -13.38 -19.46 28.28
CA GLY A 155 -12.26 -18.62 28.68
C GLY A 155 -10.89 -19.24 28.39
N THR A 156 -9.86 -18.39 28.34
CA THR A 156 -8.47 -18.86 28.26
C THR A 156 -8.03 -19.27 29.66
N TYR A 157 -7.60 -20.52 29.83
CA TYR A 157 -6.95 -20.95 31.06
C TYR A 157 -5.51 -20.47 31.08
N ILE A 158 -5.06 -19.98 32.23
CA ILE A 158 -3.70 -19.50 32.47
C ILE A 158 -3.11 -20.21 33.69
N CYS A 159 -1.80 -20.44 33.69
CA CYS A 159 -1.09 -21.12 34.76
C CYS A 159 0.06 -20.25 35.28
N PRO A 160 -0.19 -19.42 36.32
CA PRO A 160 0.85 -18.60 36.97
C PRO A 160 2.04 -19.41 37.48
N GLU A 161 1.78 -20.62 37.98
CA GLU A 161 2.81 -21.53 38.53
C GLU A 161 3.84 -21.99 37.48
N ALA A 162 3.50 -21.91 36.19
CA ALA A 162 4.41 -22.29 35.12
C ALA A 162 5.49 -21.24 34.83
N ILE A 163 5.29 -19.96 35.20
CA ILE A 163 6.22 -18.87 34.88
C ILE A 163 7.65 -19.18 35.36
N PRO A 164 7.89 -19.58 36.62
CA PRO A 164 9.24 -19.95 37.08
C PRO A 164 9.84 -21.14 36.33
N LYS A 165 9.02 -22.13 35.96
CA LYS A 165 9.48 -23.33 35.25
C LYS A 165 9.92 -22.98 33.82
N VAL A 166 9.15 -22.14 33.12
CA VAL A 166 9.50 -21.64 31.78
C VAL A 166 10.71 -20.69 31.83
N ALA A 167 10.74 -19.76 32.78
CA ALA A 167 11.87 -18.83 32.95
C ALA A 167 13.18 -19.58 33.22
N LYS A 168 13.13 -20.60 34.08
CA LYS A 168 14.29 -21.46 34.37
C LYS A 168 14.80 -22.18 33.12
N HIS A 169 13.91 -22.75 32.31
CA HIS A 169 14.27 -23.43 31.06
C HIS A 169 14.98 -22.49 30.08
N LEU A 170 14.46 -21.26 29.90
CA LEU A 170 15.08 -20.24 29.04
C LEU A 170 16.40 -19.71 29.61
N TYR A 171 16.51 -19.62 30.94
CA TYR A 171 17.73 -19.20 31.62
C TYR A 171 18.87 -20.21 31.45
N GLU A 172 18.55 -21.51 31.50
CA GLU A 172 19.51 -22.62 31.35
C GLU A 172 19.96 -22.84 29.90
N HIS A 173 19.24 -22.27 28.92
CA HIS A 173 19.51 -22.41 27.49
C HIS A 173 19.75 -21.05 26.79
N PRO A 174 20.86 -20.35 27.12
CA PRO A 174 21.17 -19.05 26.51
C PRO A 174 21.44 -19.13 25.00
N GLU A 175 21.66 -20.31 24.44
CA GLU A 175 21.76 -20.55 22.99
C GLU A 175 20.44 -20.36 22.24
N GLY A 176 19.32 -20.37 22.98
CA GLY A 176 17.96 -20.20 22.48
C GLY A 176 17.22 -21.52 22.30
N VAL A 177 15.90 -21.45 22.41
CA VAL A 177 14.99 -22.60 22.25
C VAL A 177 13.97 -22.32 21.15
N SER A 178 13.56 -23.35 20.43
CA SER A 178 12.52 -23.24 19.41
C SER A 178 11.18 -22.80 20.01
N PRO A 179 10.19 -22.37 19.20
CA PRO A 179 8.80 -22.16 19.62
C PRO A 179 8.14 -23.30 20.41
N ARG A 180 8.72 -24.51 20.35
CA ARG A 180 8.26 -25.70 21.05
C ARG A 180 9.17 -26.09 22.22
N MET A 181 9.97 -25.14 22.72
CA MET A 181 10.89 -25.28 23.87
C MET A 181 12.00 -26.33 23.69
N THR A 182 12.29 -26.73 22.46
CA THR A 182 13.44 -27.59 22.15
C THR A 182 14.72 -26.75 22.09
N PRO A 183 15.78 -27.06 22.85
CA PRO A 183 17.04 -26.30 22.84
C PRO A 183 17.79 -26.37 21.50
N ARG A 184 18.55 -25.32 21.15
CA ARG A 184 19.28 -25.23 19.87
C ARG A 184 20.35 -26.31 19.69
N GLY A 185 20.88 -26.87 20.77
CA GLY A 185 21.86 -27.96 20.73
C GLY A 185 21.28 -29.33 20.31
N GLU A 186 19.96 -29.49 20.33
CA GLU A 186 19.30 -30.76 20.02
C GLU A 186 19.06 -30.92 18.50
N PRO A 187 19.17 -32.15 17.95
CA PRO A 187 19.02 -32.41 16.51
C PRO A 187 17.63 -32.05 15.97
N ASP A 188 16.63 -32.02 16.84
CA ASP A 188 15.24 -31.73 16.47
C ASP A 188 14.86 -30.24 16.63
N PHE A 189 15.81 -29.36 16.93
CA PHE A 189 15.54 -27.92 17.15
C PHE A 189 14.70 -27.27 16.03
N ARG A 190 14.92 -27.69 14.77
CA ARG A 190 14.21 -27.15 13.59
C ARG A 190 13.01 -27.97 13.13
N GLN A 191 12.70 -29.09 13.80
CA GLN A 191 11.54 -29.90 13.46
C GLN A 191 10.32 -29.35 14.20
N GLU A 192 9.18 -29.25 13.51
CA GLU A 192 7.91 -28.92 14.17
C GLU A 192 7.48 -30.11 15.05
N LYS A 193 7.84 -30.05 16.34
CA LYS A 193 7.32 -30.96 17.36
C LYS A 193 5.92 -30.54 17.82
N ASP A 194 5.22 -31.49 18.41
CA ASP A 194 3.94 -31.26 19.06
C ASP A 194 4.07 -30.40 20.33
N LEU A 195 2.94 -30.04 20.93
CA LEU A 195 2.88 -29.23 22.15
C LEU A 195 3.14 -30.07 23.43
N SER A 196 3.80 -31.24 23.31
CA SER A 196 3.99 -32.18 24.42
C SER A 196 4.76 -31.57 25.60
N TRP A 197 5.80 -30.77 25.35
CA TRP A 197 6.58 -30.12 26.41
C TRP A 197 5.69 -29.26 27.32
N PHE A 198 4.86 -28.41 26.70
CA PHE A 198 3.93 -27.54 27.41
C PHE A 198 2.80 -28.32 28.11
N CYS A 199 2.25 -29.35 27.46
CA CYS A 199 1.19 -30.17 28.05
C CYS A 199 1.70 -30.96 29.26
N ASN A 200 2.93 -31.49 29.19
CA ASN A 200 3.57 -32.17 30.30
C ASN A 200 3.88 -31.19 31.45
N LEU A 201 4.28 -29.96 31.12
CA LEU A 201 4.46 -28.91 32.11
C LEU A 201 3.15 -28.56 32.81
N ALA A 202 2.06 -28.37 32.06
CA ALA A 202 0.74 -28.10 32.63
C ALA A 202 0.28 -29.22 33.56
N LYS A 203 0.47 -30.50 33.20
CA LYS A 203 0.16 -31.64 34.09
C LYS A 203 0.92 -31.63 35.41
N SER A 204 2.07 -30.95 35.47
CA SER A 204 2.88 -30.81 36.70
C SER A 204 2.47 -29.64 37.59
N CYS A 205 1.47 -28.84 37.17
CA CYS A 205 0.99 -27.67 37.89
C CYS A 205 -0.40 -27.92 38.48
N GLU A 206 -0.74 -27.18 39.53
CA GLU A 206 -2.03 -27.28 40.21
C GLU A 206 -2.82 -25.96 40.18
N ASN A 207 -2.14 -24.82 40.10
CA ASN A 207 -2.79 -23.51 40.11
C ASN A 207 -3.16 -23.05 38.69
N PHE A 208 -4.46 -23.08 38.39
CA PHE A 208 -5.03 -22.62 37.12
C PHE A 208 -6.12 -21.59 37.35
N VAL A 209 -6.15 -20.58 36.47
CA VAL A 209 -7.18 -19.53 36.48
C VAL A 209 -7.85 -19.49 35.11
N GLU A 210 -9.17 -19.50 35.06
CA GLU A 210 -9.91 -19.23 33.82
C GLU A 210 -10.10 -17.71 33.67
N ALA A 211 -9.69 -17.15 32.53
CA ALA A 211 -9.86 -15.73 32.23
C ALA A 211 -11.33 -15.40 31.92
N THR A 212 -12.11 -15.12 32.96
CA THR A 212 -13.52 -14.73 32.90
C THR A 212 -13.73 -13.22 33.09
N GLY A 213 -14.67 -12.63 32.37
CA GLY A 213 -14.92 -11.19 32.44
C GLY A 213 -16.11 -10.75 31.62
N GLN A 214 -16.35 -9.44 31.60
CA GLN A 214 -17.38 -8.82 30.77
C GLN A 214 -16.76 -8.30 29.47
N VAL A 215 -17.60 -8.06 28.47
CA VAL A 215 -17.19 -7.36 27.25
C VAL A 215 -16.52 -6.02 27.60
N GLY A 216 -15.37 -5.75 27.00
CA GLY A 216 -14.58 -4.55 27.31
C GLY A 216 -13.46 -4.75 28.31
N ASP A 217 -13.42 -5.88 29.03
CA ASP A 217 -12.29 -6.21 29.91
C ASP A 217 -11.04 -6.61 29.07
N VAL A 218 -9.84 -6.28 29.56
CA VAL A 218 -8.57 -6.68 28.94
C VAL A 218 -7.68 -7.37 29.96
N TYR A 219 -7.23 -8.58 29.65
CA TYR A 219 -6.20 -9.27 30.44
C TYR A 219 -4.81 -8.87 29.94
N LEU A 220 -3.91 -8.54 30.87
CA LEU A 220 -2.49 -8.32 30.62
C LEU A 220 -1.70 -9.34 31.42
N MET A 221 -0.88 -10.13 30.74
CA MET A 221 -0.19 -11.28 31.31
C MET A 221 1.31 -11.22 30.98
N HIS A 222 2.11 -11.80 31.87
CA HIS A 222 3.53 -11.98 31.68
C HIS A 222 3.81 -12.77 30.39
N PRO A 223 4.87 -12.47 29.62
CA PRO A 223 5.12 -13.11 28.34
C PRO A 223 5.43 -14.61 28.46
N LEU A 224 5.87 -15.07 29.63
CA LEU A 224 6.11 -16.48 29.94
C LEU A 224 4.87 -17.20 30.53
N MET A 225 3.69 -16.58 30.46
CA MET A 225 2.45 -17.17 30.97
C MET A 225 2.02 -18.35 30.10
N LEU A 226 2.03 -19.54 30.70
CA LEU A 226 1.51 -20.76 30.07
C LEU A 226 -0.02 -20.66 30.01
N HIS A 227 -0.60 -20.85 28.82
CA HIS A 227 -2.03 -20.71 28.61
C HIS A 227 -2.60 -21.68 27.56
N ALA A 228 -3.91 -21.95 27.65
CA ALA A 228 -4.64 -22.85 26.75
C ALA A 228 -6.10 -22.40 26.57
N PRO A 229 -6.74 -22.70 25.42
CA PRO A 229 -8.18 -22.51 25.27
C PRO A 229 -8.95 -23.52 26.14
N SER A 230 -10.05 -23.12 26.78
CA SER A 230 -10.97 -24.10 27.37
C SER A 230 -11.81 -24.83 26.32
N SER A 231 -12.35 -25.99 26.70
CA SER A 231 -13.25 -26.79 25.84
C SER A 231 -14.62 -26.16 25.61
N ASN A 232 -14.95 -25.07 26.34
CA ASN A 232 -16.21 -24.33 26.25
C ASN A 232 -17.44 -25.24 26.40
N SER A 233 -17.59 -25.86 27.57
CA SER A 233 -18.66 -26.83 27.82
C SER A 233 -20.06 -26.21 27.82
N LEU A 234 -20.18 -24.89 27.89
CA LEU A 234 -21.46 -24.17 27.77
C LEU A 234 -21.84 -23.83 26.32
N ARG A 235 -20.92 -24.03 25.36
CA ARG A 235 -21.08 -23.64 23.95
C ARG A 235 -21.63 -22.23 23.79
N LYS A 236 -21.12 -21.30 24.61
CA LYS A 236 -21.36 -19.86 24.47
C LYS A 236 -20.31 -19.30 23.53
N VAL A 237 -20.70 -18.31 22.74
CA VAL A 237 -19.79 -17.68 21.79
C VAL A 237 -18.75 -16.88 22.56
N ARG A 238 -17.49 -17.29 22.47
CA ARG A 238 -16.36 -16.56 23.05
C ARG A 238 -15.52 -15.96 21.96
N ILE A 239 -15.35 -14.64 21.99
CA ILE A 239 -14.52 -13.90 21.02
C ILE A 239 -13.47 -13.09 21.78
N ILE A 240 -12.21 -13.33 21.47
CA ILE A 240 -11.06 -12.56 21.95
C ILE A 240 -10.14 -12.22 20.78
N THR A 241 -9.15 -11.37 21.02
CA THR A 241 -7.96 -11.27 20.16
C THR A 241 -6.71 -11.37 21.03
N ASN A 242 -5.55 -11.59 20.42
CA ASN A 242 -4.27 -11.64 21.10
C ASN A 242 -3.26 -10.77 20.37
N PRO A 243 -3.25 -9.44 20.64
CA PRO A 243 -2.32 -8.53 20.01
C PRO A 243 -0.94 -8.66 20.69
N PRO A 244 0.14 -8.92 19.94
CA PRO A 244 1.48 -9.00 20.50
C PRO A 244 1.95 -7.60 20.94
N VAL A 245 2.71 -7.55 22.05
CA VAL A 245 3.41 -6.35 22.50
C VAL A 245 4.89 -6.57 22.30
N PHE A 246 5.54 -5.67 21.58
CA PHE A 246 6.97 -5.70 21.29
C PHE A 246 7.70 -4.63 22.11
N LEU A 247 8.97 -4.91 22.46
CA LEU A 247 9.88 -3.91 23.00
C LEU A 247 10.83 -3.39 21.93
N LYS A 248 11.27 -2.14 22.06
CA LYS A 248 12.33 -1.58 21.19
C LYS A 248 13.68 -2.24 21.42
N GLU A 249 13.94 -2.63 22.66
CA GLU A 249 15.17 -3.29 23.09
C GLU A 249 14.83 -4.55 23.90
N PRO A 250 15.69 -5.59 23.89
CA PRO A 250 15.53 -6.77 24.75
C PRO A 250 15.34 -6.42 26.23
N HIS A 251 14.66 -7.30 26.98
CA HIS A 251 14.59 -7.15 28.43
C HIS A 251 16.01 -7.14 29.04
N CYS A 252 16.26 -6.25 29.99
CA CYS A 252 17.56 -6.14 30.63
C CYS A 252 17.44 -6.50 32.10
N PHE A 253 17.98 -7.66 32.46
CA PHE A 253 17.99 -8.21 33.82
C PHE A 253 19.27 -7.90 34.61
N ASP A 254 20.15 -7.07 34.04
CA ASP A 254 21.48 -6.71 34.56
C ASP A 254 21.66 -5.18 34.61
N ARG A 255 20.63 -4.44 35.05
CA ARG A 255 20.64 -2.98 35.08
C ARG A 255 21.39 -2.46 36.31
N GLU A 256 22.31 -1.52 36.10
CA GLU A 256 23.07 -0.88 37.18
C GLU A 256 22.23 0.10 38.01
N ASP A 257 21.23 0.73 37.38
CA ASP A 257 20.35 1.71 38.02
C ASP A 257 19.21 1.08 38.85
N GLY A 258 19.04 -0.24 38.78
CA GLY A 258 17.97 -0.98 39.45
C GLY A 258 16.56 -0.69 38.92
N ASN A 259 16.42 0.03 37.80
CA ASN A 259 15.15 0.50 37.26
C ASN A 259 14.48 -0.54 36.34
N TYR A 260 14.13 -1.68 36.95
CA TYR A 260 13.45 -2.79 36.28
C TYR A 260 11.95 -2.52 36.10
N SER A 261 11.43 -2.83 34.92
CA SER A 261 9.99 -2.91 34.64
C SER A 261 9.31 -4.00 35.49
N LEU A 262 7.99 -3.94 35.66
CA LEU A 262 7.26 -4.95 36.43
C LEU A 262 7.38 -6.35 35.81
N VAL A 263 7.44 -6.43 34.48
CA VAL A 263 7.72 -7.69 33.76
C VAL A 263 9.12 -8.23 34.09
N GLU A 264 10.14 -7.38 34.06
CA GLU A 264 11.51 -7.78 34.41
C GLU A 264 11.60 -8.25 35.87
N GLN A 265 10.91 -7.56 36.79
CA GLN A 265 10.86 -7.92 38.21
C GLN A 265 10.19 -9.29 38.45
N VAL A 266 9.09 -9.60 37.75
CA VAL A 266 8.45 -10.92 37.82
C VAL A 266 9.42 -12.02 37.37
N THR A 267 10.12 -11.81 36.25
CA THR A 267 11.09 -12.80 35.73
C THR A 267 12.26 -13.02 36.69
N LEU A 268 12.82 -11.94 37.26
CA LEU A 268 13.89 -12.00 38.27
C LEU A 268 13.45 -12.75 39.53
N ARG A 269 12.26 -12.42 40.06
CA ARG A 269 11.65 -13.12 41.20
C ARG A 269 11.41 -14.60 40.90
N ALA A 270 10.94 -14.92 39.70
CA ALA A 270 10.70 -16.29 39.25
C ALA A 270 11.99 -17.14 39.18
N LEU A 271 13.13 -16.50 38.89
CA LEU A 271 14.46 -17.14 38.94
C LEU A 271 15.10 -17.14 40.33
N GLY A 272 14.48 -16.49 41.32
CA GLY A 272 15.03 -16.34 42.67
C GLY A 272 16.31 -15.49 42.69
N LYS A 273 16.42 -14.49 41.81
CA LYS A 273 17.61 -13.64 41.66
C LYS A 273 17.24 -12.17 41.66
N ASP A 274 18.03 -11.35 42.34
CA ASP A 274 17.86 -9.89 42.32
C ASP A 274 18.42 -9.25 41.03
N ARG A 275 19.38 -9.93 40.37
CA ARG A 275 20.08 -9.47 39.17
C ARG A 275 20.72 -10.66 38.44
N LEU A 276 20.80 -10.59 37.10
CA LEU A 276 21.45 -11.61 36.26
C LEU A 276 22.83 -11.15 35.75
N SER A 277 23.76 -10.84 36.66
CA SER A 277 25.08 -10.34 36.32
C SER A 277 25.85 -11.28 35.37
N GLY A 278 26.18 -10.78 34.17
CA GLY A 278 26.96 -11.52 33.17
C GLY A 278 26.19 -12.58 32.38
N TRP A 279 24.88 -12.74 32.59
CA TRP A 279 24.05 -13.60 31.75
C TRP A 279 23.71 -12.88 30.43
N LYS A 280 23.97 -13.54 29.30
CA LYS A 280 23.64 -13.05 27.95
C LYS A 280 23.32 -14.23 27.04
N ILE A 281 22.56 -13.97 25.99
CA ILE A 281 22.33 -14.94 24.93
C ILE A 281 23.65 -15.31 24.25
N THR A 282 23.80 -16.57 23.84
CA THR A 282 24.97 -17.09 23.12
C THR A 282 24.66 -17.43 21.66
N GLY A 283 23.36 -17.56 21.31
CA GLY A 283 22.89 -17.84 19.96
C GLY A 283 22.31 -16.61 19.24
N PRO A 284 22.13 -16.68 17.91
CA PRO A 284 21.55 -15.58 17.13
C PRO A 284 20.02 -15.51 17.29
N ARG A 285 19.48 -14.28 17.36
CA ARG A 285 18.03 -14.05 17.25
C ARG A 285 17.56 -14.37 15.83
N GLU A 286 16.54 -15.20 15.71
CA GLU A 286 16.01 -15.66 14.43
C GLU A 286 14.48 -15.55 14.43
N ARG A 287 13.91 -15.01 13.35
CA ARG A 287 12.46 -15.08 13.11
C ARG A 287 12.11 -16.37 12.38
N ILE A 288 10.98 -16.94 12.74
CA ILE A 288 10.41 -18.15 12.17
C ILE A 288 9.10 -17.76 11.49
N VAL A 289 8.79 -18.36 10.35
CA VAL A 289 7.51 -18.17 9.66
C VAL A 289 6.66 -19.41 9.94
N PRO A 290 5.61 -19.30 10.79
CA PRO A 290 4.77 -20.44 11.14
C PRO A 290 3.99 -20.99 9.93
N GLU A 291 3.83 -22.30 9.84
CA GLU A 291 3.03 -22.93 8.78
C GLU A 291 1.57 -22.45 8.77
N ARG A 292 1.02 -22.11 9.95
CA ARG A 292 -0.36 -21.59 10.08
C ARG A 292 -0.64 -20.34 9.24
N LEU A 293 0.37 -19.53 8.90
CA LEU A 293 0.17 -18.34 8.08
C LEU A 293 -0.32 -18.69 6.67
N LYS A 294 0.11 -19.83 6.11
CA LYS A 294 -0.39 -20.32 4.81
C LYS A 294 -1.88 -20.71 4.89
N ALA A 295 -2.28 -21.34 5.98
CA ALA A 295 -3.68 -21.73 6.21
C ALA A 295 -4.58 -20.51 6.47
N GLN A 296 -4.07 -19.51 7.21
CA GLN A 296 -4.76 -18.25 7.46
C GLN A 296 -4.94 -17.43 6.18
N GLU A 297 -3.98 -17.43 5.25
CA GLU A 297 -4.13 -16.73 3.97
C GLU A 297 -5.24 -17.34 3.10
N LYS A 298 -5.32 -18.69 3.03
CA LYS A 298 -6.42 -19.37 2.35
C LYS A 298 -7.79 -19.04 2.99
N MET A 299 -7.84 -19.03 4.32
CA MET A 299 -9.05 -18.65 5.08
C MET A 299 -9.44 -17.20 4.79
N ARG A 300 -8.47 -16.29 4.70
CA ARG A 300 -8.70 -14.86 4.45
C ARG A 300 -9.39 -14.62 3.11
N LEU A 301 -8.97 -15.32 2.06
CA LEU A 301 -9.57 -15.22 0.73
C LEU A 301 -11.04 -15.68 0.73
N GLU A 302 -11.34 -16.76 1.44
CA GLU A 302 -12.70 -17.27 1.59
C GLU A 302 -13.59 -16.34 2.44
N GLU A 303 -13.03 -15.76 3.52
CA GLU A 303 -13.73 -14.73 4.31
C GLU A 303 -14.05 -13.49 3.50
N LEU A 304 -13.11 -13.01 2.66
CA LEU A 304 -13.31 -11.86 1.78
C LEU A 304 -14.44 -12.11 0.79
N ARG A 305 -14.47 -13.29 0.17
CA ARG A 305 -15.56 -13.70 -0.74
C ARG A 305 -16.93 -13.62 -0.07
N ARG A 306 -17.07 -14.13 1.16
CA ARG A 306 -18.35 -14.08 1.91
C ARG A 306 -18.76 -12.66 2.28
N LEU A 307 -17.80 -11.81 2.62
CA LEU A 307 -18.05 -10.40 2.90
C LEU A 307 -18.49 -9.63 1.63
N GLU A 308 -17.91 -9.96 0.48
CA GLU A 308 -18.35 -9.43 -0.83
C GLU A 308 -19.76 -9.90 -1.17
N GLU A 309 -20.09 -11.18 -0.97
CA GLU A 309 -21.43 -11.73 -1.16
C GLU A 309 -22.46 -11.08 -0.22
N LEU A 310 -22.12 -10.81 1.04
CA LEU A 310 -22.99 -10.10 1.97
C LEU A 310 -23.25 -8.67 1.49
N LYS A 311 -22.19 -7.93 1.09
CA LYS A 311 -22.33 -6.57 0.54
C LYS A 311 -23.18 -6.55 -0.72
N ALA A 312 -23.05 -7.55 -1.60
CA ALA A 312 -23.87 -7.69 -2.79
C ALA A 312 -25.35 -7.95 -2.44
N LYS A 313 -25.64 -8.79 -1.43
CA LYS A 313 -27.01 -9.05 -0.95
C LYS A 313 -27.64 -7.83 -0.28
N GLU A 314 -26.91 -7.12 0.56
CA GLU A 314 -27.36 -5.86 1.17
C GLU A 314 -27.63 -4.80 0.10
N GLY A 315 -26.78 -4.73 -0.94
CA GLY A 315 -27.02 -3.90 -2.13
C GLY A 315 -28.26 -4.31 -2.91
N GLN A 316 -28.50 -5.60 -3.14
CA GLN A 316 -29.70 -6.10 -3.84
C GLN A 316 -31.00 -5.91 -3.05
N GLN A 317 -30.98 -6.03 -1.72
CA GLN A 317 -32.13 -5.74 -0.87
C GLN A 317 -32.46 -4.25 -0.83
N ALA A 318 -31.46 -3.37 -0.88
CA ALA A 318 -31.68 -1.92 -0.99
C ALA A 318 -32.29 -1.51 -2.34
N PHE A 319 -32.04 -2.25 -3.41
CA PHE A 319 -32.60 -2.02 -4.75
C PHE A 319 -33.91 -2.80 -5.06
N GLY A 320 -34.36 -3.64 -4.12
CA GLY A 320 -35.42 -4.63 -4.31
C GLY A 320 -36.87 -4.16 -4.13
N THR A 321 -37.23 -2.90 -4.40
CA THR A 321 -38.65 -2.46 -4.45
C THR A 321 -38.87 -1.27 -5.39
N ARG A 322 -38.61 -1.43 -6.69
CA ARG A 322 -39.24 -0.56 -7.71
C ARG A 322 -39.48 -1.33 -9.00
N LYS A 323 -40.71 -1.85 -9.18
CA LYS A 323 -41.22 -2.23 -10.51
C LYS A 323 -41.49 -0.93 -11.27
N VAL A 324 -40.75 -0.69 -12.35
CA VAL A 324 -41.04 0.39 -13.31
C VAL A 324 -41.64 -0.25 -14.57
N PRO A 325 -42.81 0.22 -15.06
CA PRO A 325 -43.40 -0.29 -16.29
C PRO A 325 -42.69 0.30 -17.52
N ALA A 326 -42.72 -0.46 -18.61
CA ALA A 326 -42.15 -0.07 -19.90
C ALA A 326 -42.84 1.16 -20.51
N SER A 327 -42.05 2.09 -21.07
CA SER A 327 -42.51 3.14 -21.98
C SER A 327 -41.40 3.58 -22.96
N PRO A 328 -41.75 4.18 -24.12
CA PRO A 328 -41.08 3.93 -25.40
C PRO A 328 -40.01 4.97 -25.80
N ARG A 329 -39.23 4.63 -26.83
CA ARG A 329 -38.12 5.42 -27.43
C ARG A 329 -38.52 6.87 -27.77
N PRO A 330 -37.63 7.88 -27.59
CA PRO A 330 -37.82 9.21 -28.16
C PRO A 330 -37.07 9.38 -29.50
N PRO A 331 -37.48 10.37 -30.33
CA PRO A 331 -36.82 10.68 -31.59
C PRO A 331 -35.66 11.66 -31.42
N THR A 332 -34.75 11.60 -32.38
CA THR A 332 -33.59 12.47 -32.63
C THR A 332 -33.96 13.94 -32.77
N GLU A 333 -33.25 14.82 -32.05
CA GLU A 333 -32.90 16.17 -32.50
C GLU A 333 -31.64 16.69 -31.78
N LEU A 334 -30.71 17.24 -32.56
CA LEU A 334 -29.45 17.83 -32.12
C LEU A 334 -29.67 19.28 -31.66
N SER A 335 -29.32 19.60 -30.42
CA SER A 335 -28.95 20.97 -30.05
C SER A 335 -27.91 21.00 -28.94
N ARG A 336 -26.89 21.81 -29.20
CA ARG A 336 -25.73 22.22 -28.38
C ARG A 336 -26.17 22.73 -26.99
N VAL A 337 -25.63 22.18 -25.90
CA VAL A 337 -25.79 22.72 -24.54
C VAL A 337 -24.45 22.70 -23.81
N GLU A 338 -24.10 23.87 -23.27
CA GLU A 338 -22.95 24.12 -22.39
C GLU A 338 -23.22 23.63 -20.96
N ILE A 339 -22.19 22.98 -20.39
CA ILE A 339 -21.59 23.12 -19.05
C ILE A 339 -22.50 23.26 -17.80
N ASP A 340 -22.20 22.39 -16.82
CA ASP A 340 -22.52 22.40 -15.38
C ASP A 340 -23.98 22.15 -14.96
N SER A 341 -24.27 20.88 -14.69
CA SER A 341 -25.14 20.49 -13.56
C SER A 341 -24.70 19.14 -13.00
N ASP A 342 -24.09 19.17 -11.81
CA ASP A 342 -24.09 18.01 -10.90
C ASP A 342 -25.57 17.64 -10.67
N ASP A 343 -26.00 16.46 -11.10
CA ASP A 343 -27.37 16.00 -10.82
C ASP A 343 -27.51 15.71 -9.32
N TYR A 344 -28.18 16.62 -8.61
CA TYR A 344 -28.54 16.46 -7.19
C TYR A 344 -29.93 15.82 -7.11
N GLN A 345 -30.04 14.63 -6.52
CA GLN A 345 -31.34 14.17 -6.02
C GLN A 345 -31.59 14.85 -4.66
N VAL A 346 -32.58 15.73 -4.63
CA VAL A 346 -33.10 16.33 -3.40
C VAL A 346 -34.19 15.39 -2.87
N GLU A 347 -34.06 14.88 -1.63
CA GLU A 347 -35.20 14.24 -0.96
C GLU A 347 -36.29 15.30 -0.78
N GLU A 348 -37.44 15.11 -1.44
CA GLU A 348 -38.60 15.95 -1.19
C GLU A 348 -39.03 15.80 0.29
N PRO A 349 -39.33 16.91 0.99
CA PRO A 349 -39.83 16.82 2.35
C PRO A 349 -41.13 15.99 2.38
N VAL A 350 -41.23 15.09 3.35
CA VAL A 350 -42.41 14.24 3.59
C VAL A 350 -43.56 15.13 4.10
N LEU A 351 -44.21 15.84 3.19
CA LEU A 351 -45.46 16.55 3.40
C LEU A 351 -46.56 15.79 2.64
N ALA A 352 -47.74 15.64 3.25
CA ALA A 352 -48.88 15.02 2.59
C ALA A 352 -49.28 15.83 1.33
N GLU A 353 -49.87 15.18 0.33
CA GLU A 353 -50.22 15.82 -0.96
C GLU A 353 -51.11 17.07 -0.81
N ASP A 354 -51.85 17.18 0.30
CA ASP A 354 -52.79 18.26 0.59
C ASP A 354 -52.27 19.35 1.54
N ASP A 355 -50.97 19.38 1.89
CA ASP A 355 -50.42 20.38 2.82
C ASP A 355 -50.16 21.75 2.15
N PRO A 356 -50.82 22.85 2.58
CA PRO A 356 -50.64 24.19 2.01
C PRO A 356 -49.22 24.75 2.19
N MET A 357 -48.38 24.19 3.06
CA MET A 357 -46.97 24.59 3.20
C MET A 357 -46.09 24.15 2.03
N ARG A 358 -46.49 23.14 1.23
CA ARG A 358 -45.67 22.65 0.10
C ARG A 358 -45.45 23.70 -0.99
N ALA A 359 -46.38 24.65 -1.15
CA ALA A 359 -46.27 25.76 -2.09
C ALA A 359 -45.22 26.82 -1.71
N PHE A 360 -44.77 26.84 -0.45
CA PHE A 360 -43.85 27.85 0.09
C PHE A 360 -42.43 27.31 0.33
N VAL A 361 -42.18 26.02 0.08
CA VAL A 361 -40.87 25.38 0.29
C VAL A 361 -40.12 25.31 -1.06
N PRO A 362 -38.93 25.93 -1.19
CA PRO A 362 -38.16 25.86 -2.43
C PRO A 362 -37.69 24.44 -2.72
N ALA A 363 -37.62 24.05 -4.00
CA ALA A 363 -37.23 22.70 -4.44
C ALA A 363 -35.80 22.27 -4.03
N SER A 364 -35.00 23.19 -3.49
CA SER A 364 -33.68 22.94 -2.91
C SER A 364 -33.69 22.67 -1.40
N PHE A 365 -34.87 22.62 -0.77
CA PHE A 365 -35.02 22.46 0.67
C PHE A 365 -35.30 21.00 1.05
N GLY A 366 -34.27 20.31 1.49
CA GLY A 366 -34.29 18.89 1.86
C GLY A 366 -32.87 18.36 2.15
N LYS A 367 -32.76 17.16 2.71
CA LYS A 367 -31.46 16.50 2.91
C LYS A 367 -30.99 15.97 1.55
N THR A 368 -29.92 16.53 1.01
CA THR A 368 -29.37 16.07 -0.28
C THR A 368 -28.44 14.89 -0.05
N THR A 369 -28.87 13.68 -0.40
CA THR A 369 -27.99 12.50 -0.45
C THR A 369 -27.30 12.48 -1.80
N LYS A 370 -26.00 12.77 -1.83
CA LYS A 370 -25.19 12.75 -3.07
C LYS A 370 -24.82 11.29 -3.40
N GLU A 371 -25.73 10.55 -4.02
CA GLU A 371 -25.40 9.25 -4.62
C GLU A 371 -24.79 9.49 -6.00
N ALA A 372 -23.51 9.16 -6.16
CA ALA A 372 -22.84 9.27 -7.45
C ALA A 372 -23.34 8.16 -8.39
N ASN A 373 -23.83 8.52 -9.58
CA ASN A 373 -24.19 7.54 -10.60
C ASN A 373 -22.92 6.89 -11.17
N ILE A 374 -22.53 5.76 -10.59
CA ILE A 374 -21.30 5.02 -10.94
C ILE A 374 -21.31 4.58 -12.42
N ALA A 375 -22.45 4.13 -12.93
CA ALA A 375 -22.55 3.66 -14.32
C ALA A 375 -22.33 4.81 -15.31
N ALA A 376 -22.98 5.96 -15.08
CA ALA A 376 -22.76 7.15 -15.91
C ALA A 376 -21.32 7.68 -15.79
N GLN A 377 -20.70 7.53 -14.61
CA GLN A 377 -19.32 7.94 -14.40
C GLN A 377 -18.31 7.06 -15.15
N ILE A 378 -18.54 5.75 -15.19
CA ILE A 378 -17.72 4.82 -15.97
C ILE A 378 -17.91 5.10 -17.47
N GLU A 379 -19.15 5.25 -17.94
CA GLU A 379 -19.43 5.59 -19.35
C GLU A 379 -18.79 6.91 -19.81
N LYS A 380 -18.57 7.89 -18.91
CA LYS A 380 -17.81 9.11 -19.24
C LYS A 380 -16.35 8.84 -19.64
N THR A 381 -15.79 7.70 -19.25
CA THR A 381 -14.44 7.28 -19.65
C THR A 381 -14.41 6.37 -20.86
N ARG A 382 -15.57 6.12 -21.47
CA ARG A 382 -15.66 5.37 -22.72
C ARG A 382 -14.97 6.14 -23.83
N ARG A 383 -14.17 5.42 -24.60
CA ARG A 383 -13.33 6.01 -25.65
C ARG A 383 -14.14 6.29 -26.89
N GLN A 384 -13.95 7.46 -27.48
CA GLN A 384 -14.54 7.83 -28.75
C GLN A 384 -13.53 7.53 -29.86
N VAL A 385 -13.65 6.36 -30.47
CA VAL A 385 -12.81 5.99 -31.62
C VAL A 385 -13.45 6.56 -32.88
N GLU A 386 -12.74 7.44 -33.60
CA GLU A 386 -13.19 7.92 -34.91
C GLU A 386 -13.27 6.73 -35.89
N LYS A 387 -14.47 6.41 -36.38
CA LYS A 387 -14.65 5.43 -37.46
C LYS A 387 -13.97 5.96 -38.73
N PRO A 388 -13.18 5.16 -39.45
CA PRO A 388 -12.73 5.55 -40.78
C PRO A 388 -13.97 5.77 -41.68
N PRO A 389 -13.98 6.78 -42.56
CA PRO A 389 -15.11 7.02 -43.45
C PRO A 389 -15.34 5.78 -44.33
N PRO A 390 -16.61 5.40 -44.57
CA PRO A 390 -16.92 4.23 -45.40
C PRO A 390 -16.29 4.42 -46.78
N GLN A 391 -15.46 3.45 -47.19
CA GLN A 391 -14.87 3.44 -48.53
C GLN A 391 -16.01 3.35 -49.56
N LYS A 392 -16.20 4.41 -50.33
CA LYS A 392 -17.09 4.39 -51.51
C LYS A 392 -16.51 3.40 -52.52
N GLN A 393 -17.08 2.20 -52.58
CA GLN A 393 -16.88 1.30 -53.71
C GLN A 393 -17.45 1.95 -54.98
N GLU A 394 -16.59 2.15 -55.98
CA GLU A 394 -16.99 2.55 -57.32
C GLU A 394 -17.89 1.46 -57.92
N LYS A 395 -19.11 1.85 -58.33
CA LYS A 395 -20.09 0.96 -58.97
C LYS A 395 -19.60 0.50 -60.34
N ALA A 396 -19.31 -0.79 -60.48
CA ALA A 396 -19.33 -1.48 -61.77
C ALA A 396 -20.74 -2.05 -62.03
N ALA A 397 -21.08 -2.17 -63.33
CA ALA A 397 -22.41 -2.42 -63.90
C ALA A 397 -23.04 -3.80 -63.53
N PRO A 398 -24.38 -3.96 -63.69
CA PRO A 398 -25.12 -5.10 -63.16
C PRO A 398 -25.22 -6.24 -64.17
N ASP A 399 -24.98 -7.47 -63.73
CA ASP A 399 -25.56 -8.69 -64.33
C ASP A 399 -25.85 -9.71 -63.22
N SER A 400 -26.95 -10.42 -63.43
CA SER A 400 -27.84 -11.14 -62.51
C SER A 400 -27.36 -12.52 -62.03
N ASP A 401 -27.50 -12.82 -60.72
CA ASP A 401 -28.42 -13.82 -60.16
C ASP A 401 -28.16 -14.07 -58.65
N ASP A 402 -29.25 -14.18 -57.90
CA ASP A 402 -29.41 -14.14 -56.44
C ASP A 402 -28.82 -15.34 -55.66
N SER A 403 -28.19 -15.05 -54.51
CA SER A 403 -28.59 -15.60 -53.20
C SER A 403 -27.86 -14.91 -52.02
N ASP A 404 -28.61 -14.08 -51.29
CA ASP A 404 -28.48 -13.59 -49.91
C ASP A 404 -27.12 -13.64 -49.20
N SER A 405 -26.56 -12.46 -48.96
CA SER A 405 -25.52 -12.21 -47.94
C SER A 405 -25.77 -10.85 -47.29
N ASP A 406 -26.83 -10.76 -46.48
CA ASP A 406 -26.99 -9.70 -45.48
C ASP A 406 -26.38 -10.20 -44.17
N ASP A 407 -25.13 -9.83 -43.90
CA ASP A 407 -24.56 -9.77 -42.55
C ASP A 407 -23.22 -9.01 -42.60
N SER A 408 -23.24 -7.71 -42.34
CA SER A 408 -22.00 -6.95 -42.10
C SER A 408 -22.20 -5.72 -41.22
N GLU A 409 -22.96 -5.86 -40.13
CA GLU A 409 -22.94 -4.89 -39.01
C GLU A 409 -22.71 -5.55 -37.63
N SER A 410 -22.34 -6.84 -37.55
CA SER A 410 -22.15 -7.54 -36.27
C SER A 410 -20.70 -7.63 -35.76
N ASP A 411 -19.68 -7.45 -36.60
CA ASP A 411 -18.30 -7.76 -36.19
C ASP A 411 -17.66 -6.72 -35.24
N ASP A 412 -18.13 -5.46 -35.26
CA ASP A 412 -17.53 -4.38 -34.45
C ASP A 412 -17.91 -4.44 -32.95
N GLU A 413 -19.07 -5.01 -32.60
CA GLU A 413 -19.47 -5.18 -31.19
C GLU A 413 -18.68 -6.33 -30.52
N ASP A 414 -18.38 -7.39 -31.27
CA ASP A 414 -17.64 -8.56 -30.78
C ASP A 414 -16.14 -8.29 -30.55
N GLU A 415 -15.52 -7.35 -31.29
CA GLU A 415 -14.09 -7.02 -31.12
C GLU A 415 -13.79 -6.19 -29.85
N ALA A 416 -14.70 -5.29 -29.48
CA ALA A 416 -14.61 -4.47 -28.26
C ALA A 416 -14.73 -5.32 -26.97
N GLU A 417 -15.34 -6.50 -27.06
CA GLU A 417 -15.46 -7.46 -25.98
C GLU A 417 -14.21 -8.35 -25.79
N ARG A 418 -13.25 -8.33 -26.73
CA ARG A 418 -12.09 -9.23 -26.67
C ARG A 418 -10.89 -8.64 -25.92
N PHE A 419 -10.70 -7.32 -26.00
CA PHE A 419 -9.54 -6.63 -25.43
C PHE A 419 -9.95 -5.55 -24.41
N PRO A 420 -9.14 -5.26 -23.38
CA PRO A 420 -9.45 -4.25 -22.37
C PRO A 420 -9.15 -2.83 -22.86
N ILE A 421 -9.82 -2.39 -23.94
CA ILE A 421 -9.55 -1.14 -24.66
C ILE A 421 -10.75 -0.20 -24.77
N THR A 422 -11.90 -0.54 -24.17
CA THR A 422 -13.15 0.21 -24.35
C THR A 422 -13.18 1.54 -23.59
N HIS A 423 -12.54 1.58 -22.41
CA HIS A 423 -12.49 2.74 -21.53
C HIS A 423 -11.04 3.13 -21.24
N GLU A 424 -10.80 4.41 -20.98
CA GLU A 424 -9.47 4.93 -20.61
C GLU A 424 -9.49 5.83 -19.38
N MET A 425 -8.44 5.71 -18.57
CA MET A 425 -8.13 6.63 -17.49
C MET A 425 -6.78 7.28 -17.76
N VAL A 426 -6.73 8.61 -17.78
CA VAL A 426 -5.53 9.39 -18.15
C VAL A 426 -4.87 9.97 -16.90
N LEU A 427 -3.57 9.69 -16.72
CA LEU A 427 -2.73 10.20 -15.64
C LEU A 427 -1.70 11.19 -16.22
N LYS A 428 -1.78 12.46 -15.81
CA LYS A 428 -0.90 13.55 -16.29
C LYS A 428 0.02 14.04 -15.19
N THR A 429 0.95 13.19 -14.77
CA THR A 429 1.77 13.44 -13.57
C THR A 429 3.23 13.79 -13.84
N HIS A 430 3.75 13.50 -15.02
CA HIS A 430 5.13 13.81 -15.38
C HIS A 430 5.20 15.10 -16.21
N GLU A 431 6.37 15.72 -16.26
CA GLU A 431 6.62 16.90 -17.12
C GLU A 431 7.28 16.52 -18.45
N ARG A 432 7.88 15.33 -18.53
CA ARG A 432 8.61 14.82 -19.69
C ARG A 432 8.18 13.42 -20.08
N ALA A 433 8.65 12.97 -21.24
CA ALA A 433 8.34 11.66 -21.79
C ALA A 433 8.53 10.53 -20.77
N ILE A 434 7.52 9.67 -20.66
CA ILE A 434 7.53 8.49 -19.80
C ILE A 434 8.37 7.42 -20.47
N THR A 435 9.31 6.88 -19.71
CA THR A 435 10.30 5.93 -20.22
C THR A 435 9.94 4.48 -19.92
N SER A 436 9.41 4.24 -18.73
CA SER A 436 9.05 2.91 -18.24
C SER A 436 7.85 2.99 -17.33
N ILE A 437 6.99 1.98 -17.40
CA ILE A 437 5.83 1.81 -16.54
C ILE A 437 5.82 0.37 -16.03
N THR A 438 5.45 0.17 -14.77
CA THR A 438 5.31 -1.17 -14.19
C THR A 438 4.23 -1.17 -13.10
N LEU A 439 3.55 -2.30 -12.92
CA LEU A 439 2.61 -2.50 -11.82
C LEU A 439 3.13 -3.57 -10.86
N ASP A 440 2.71 -3.48 -9.60
CA ASP A 440 2.97 -4.56 -8.67
C ASP A 440 2.21 -5.84 -9.09
N PRO A 441 2.71 -7.04 -8.75
CA PRO A 441 2.04 -8.30 -9.10
C PRO A 441 0.60 -8.47 -8.56
N ALA A 442 0.16 -7.57 -7.67
CA ALA A 442 -1.19 -7.50 -7.13
C ALA A 442 -2.11 -6.57 -7.94
N GLY A 443 -1.56 -5.60 -8.68
CA GLY A 443 -2.30 -4.59 -9.43
C GLY A 443 -2.86 -3.44 -8.58
N ALA A 444 -2.29 -3.18 -7.40
CA ALA A 444 -2.69 -2.09 -6.52
C ALA A 444 -1.87 -0.81 -6.74
N ARG A 445 -0.57 -0.94 -7.05
CA ARG A 445 0.33 0.20 -7.27
C ARG A 445 0.95 0.18 -8.66
N MET A 446 1.05 1.37 -9.23
CA MET A 446 1.70 1.64 -10.50
C MET A 446 2.86 2.60 -10.29
N LEU A 447 3.98 2.30 -10.93
CA LEU A 447 5.14 3.19 -11.01
C LEU A 447 5.33 3.64 -12.45
N SER A 448 5.62 4.93 -12.62
CA SER A 448 6.04 5.51 -13.88
C SER A 448 7.38 6.23 -13.70
N GLY A 449 8.32 5.94 -14.60
CA GLY A 449 9.61 6.61 -14.69
C GLY A 449 9.64 7.54 -15.90
N SER A 450 10.39 8.64 -15.80
CA SER A 450 10.42 9.67 -16.84
C SER A 450 11.83 10.20 -17.11
N LEU A 451 11.98 10.85 -18.27
CA LEU A 451 13.17 11.61 -18.65
C LEU A 451 13.40 12.88 -17.81
N ASP A 452 12.46 13.23 -16.93
CA ASP A 452 12.65 14.26 -15.90
C ASP A 452 13.50 13.79 -14.71
N GLY A 453 13.84 12.49 -14.64
CA GLY A 453 14.65 11.90 -13.58
C GLY A 453 13.85 11.46 -12.36
N THR A 454 12.52 11.55 -12.41
CA THR A 454 11.63 11.21 -11.31
C THR A 454 10.90 9.89 -11.52
N VAL A 455 10.52 9.27 -10.41
CA VAL A 455 9.62 8.12 -10.33
C VAL A 455 8.35 8.55 -9.61
N ASN A 456 7.21 8.43 -10.27
CA ASN A 456 5.90 8.72 -9.70
C ASN A 456 5.20 7.45 -9.24
N PHE A 457 4.65 7.51 -8.04
CA PHE A 457 3.93 6.43 -7.39
C PHE A 457 2.43 6.70 -7.42
N HIS A 458 1.70 5.79 -8.03
CA HIS A 458 0.25 5.81 -8.12
C HIS A 458 -0.31 4.63 -7.33
N ASP A 459 -1.33 4.90 -6.51
CA ASP A 459 -2.04 3.88 -5.76
C ASP A 459 -3.51 3.92 -6.16
N PHE A 460 -3.97 2.90 -6.88
CA PHE A 460 -5.36 2.83 -7.36
C PHE A 460 -6.35 2.80 -6.19
N ALA A 461 -5.93 2.27 -5.04
CA ALA A 461 -6.76 2.25 -3.85
C ALA A 461 -6.78 3.60 -3.10
N ALA A 462 -5.96 4.58 -3.45
CA ALA A 462 -6.00 5.93 -2.88
C ALA A 462 -6.63 6.97 -3.83
N MET A 463 -6.60 6.70 -5.14
CA MET A 463 -7.13 7.61 -6.15
C MET A 463 -8.67 7.67 -6.16
N THR A 464 -9.18 8.79 -6.63
CA THR A 464 -10.61 9.03 -6.91
C THR A 464 -10.74 9.61 -8.31
N PRO A 465 -11.93 9.53 -8.96
CA PRO A 465 -12.10 9.98 -10.35
C PRO A 465 -11.73 11.46 -10.56
N THR A 466 -11.91 12.29 -9.53
CA THR A 466 -11.56 13.72 -9.55
C THR A 466 -10.13 14.02 -9.12
N THR A 467 -9.39 13.04 -8.58
CA THR A 467 -8.05 13.22 -8.00
C THR A 467 -7.11 12.12 -8.49
N LEU A 468 -6.79 12.19 -9.78
CA LEU A 468 -5.87 11.30 -10.49
C LEU A 468 -4.43 11.82 -10.41
N ARG A 469 -3.82 11.75 -9.21
CA ARG A 469 -2.47 12.27 -8.96
C ARG A 469 -1.56 11.22 -8.35
N ALA A 470 -0.25 11.37 -8.58
CA ALA A 470 0.76 10.59 -7.87
C ALA A 470 0.72 10.93 -6.38
N PHE A 471 0.67 9.93 -5.51
CA PHE A 471 0.70 10.19 -4.07
C PHE A 471 2.11 10.56 -3.61
N LYS A 472 3.14 10.09 -4.33
CA LYS A 472 4.55 10.36 -4.05
C LYS A 472 5.36 10.45 -5.35
N THR A 473 6.32 11.36 -5.39
CA THR A 473 7.30 11.54 -6.47
C THR A 473 8.69 11.56 -5.86
N ILE A 474 9.62 10.82 -6.44
CA ILE A 474 10.97 10.65 -5.88
C ILE A 474 12.00 10.75 -7.00
N ASP A 475 13.09 11.46 -6.74
CA ASP A 475 14.33 11.30 -7.50
C ASP A 475 15.22 10.27 -6.78
N PRO A 476 15.52 9.11 -7.39
CA PRO A 476 16.36 8.06 -6.78
C PRO A 476 17.77 8.51 -6.36
N TRP A 477 18.25 9.65 -6.85
CA TRP A 477 19.57 10.21 -6.60
C TRP A 477 19.58 11.37 -5.62
N GLU A 478 18.41 11.80 -5.15
CA GLU A 478 18.31 12.85 -4.14
C GLU A 478 18.80 12.34 -2.77
N THR A 479 19.95 12.85 -2.33
CA THR A 479 20.56 12.46 -1.05
C THR A 479 20.29 13.48 0.06
N LYS A 480 20.22 14.79 -0.26
CA LYS A 480 19.83 15.90 0.63
C LYS A 480 19.32 17.10 -0.19
N LYS A 481 18.19 17.71 0.22
CA LYS A 481 17.54 18.86 -0.46
C LYS A 481 18.42 20.10 -0.67
N SER A 482 19.49 20.24 0.09
CA SER A 482 20.42 21.38 0.02
C SER A 482 21.63 21.15 -0.91
N ALA A 483 21.85 19.93 -1.39
CA ALA A 483 22.96 19.63 -2.28
C ALA A 483 22.50 19.72 -3.74
N LEU A 484 23.29 20.38 -4.60
CA LEU A 484 23.17 20.18 -6.05
C LEU A 484 23.46 18.70 -6.32
N THR A 485 22.41 17.92 -6.50
CA THR A 485 22.49 16.52 -6.93
C THR A 485 22.14 16.46 -8.40
N ASP A 486 22.95 15.73 -9.16
CA ASP A 486 22.71 15.49 -10.57
C ASP A 486 21.56 14.48 -10.70
N SER A 487 20.45 14.92 -11.28
CA SER A 487 19.32 14.05 -11.59
C SER A 487 19.61 13.28 -12.87
N HIS A 488 19.35 11.98 -12.85
CA HIS A 488 19.61 11.08 -13.97
C HIS A 488 18.30 10.60 -14.59
N PRO A 489 18.11 10.69 -15.92
CA PRO A 489 16.95 10.14 -16.60
C PRO A 489 16.71 8.68 -16.22
N ILE A 490 15.45 8.34 -15.94
CA ILE A 490 15.08 6.95 -15.65
C ILE A 490 15.04 6.17 -16.96
N GLN A 491 15.79 5.08 -17.06
CA GLN A 491 15.83 4.24 -18.26
C GLN A 491 14.82 3.09 -18.17
N HIS A 492 14.75 2.41 -17.02
CA HIS A 492 13.89 1.25 -16.82
C HIS A 492 13.47 1.10 -15.36
N ILE A 493 12.23 0.70 -15.12
CA ILE A 493 11.70 0.36 -13.79
C ILE A 493 10.91 -0.94 -13.89
N GLU A 494 11.17 -1.87 -12.98
CA GLU A 494 10.46 -3.14 -12.95
C GLU A 494 10.21 -3.63 -11.51
N PHE A 495 8.95 -3.88 -11.15
CA PHE A 495 8.62 -4.55 -9.90
C PHE A 495 9.14 -5.99 -9.90
N SER A 496 9.55 -6.49 -8.72
CA SER A 496 9.90 -7.90 -8.60
C SER A 496 8.67 -8.76 -8.86
N ARG A 497 8.82 -9.75 -9.76
CA ARG A 497 7.72 -10.65 -10.14
C ARG A 497 7.26 -11.54 -8.98
N HIS A 498 8.16 -11.82 -8.03
CA HIS A 498 7.91 -12.66 -6.86
C HIS A 498 7.30 -11.88 -5.70
N SER A 499 7.72 -10.63 -5.53
CA SER A 499 7.28 -9.77 -4.44
C SER A 499 7.00 -8.35 -4.91
N GLY A 500 5.79 -7.86 -4.63
CA GLY A 500 5.43 -6.44 -4.84
C GLY A 500 5.99 -5.48 -3.78
N SER A 501 6.99 -5.90 -2.99
CA SER A 501 7.63 -5.09 -1.94
C SER A 501 8.83 -4.28 -2.42
N VAL A 502 9.47 -4.67 -3.53
CA VAL A 502 10.65 -4.01 -4.08
C VAL A 502 10.57 -3.91 -5.60
N PHE A 503 11.26 -2.92 -6.14
CA PHE A 503 11.42 -2.72 -7.57
C PHE A 503 12.85 -2.35 -7.93
N LEU A 504 13.26 -2.71 -9.15
CA LEU A 504 14.53 -2.36 -9.73
C LEU A 504 14.38 -1.00 -10.41
N CYS A 505 15.23 -0.05 -10.05
CA CYS A 505 15.32 1.27 -10.66
C CYS A 505 16.65 1.40 -11.41
N VAL A 506 16.55 1.53 -12.73
CA VAL A 506 17.68 1.76 -13.64
C VAL A 506 17.59 3.19 -14.15
N THR A 507 18.65 3.94 -13.90
CA THR A 507 18.81 5.31 -14.40
C THR A 507 19.97 5.35 -15.39
N ALA A 508 20.12 6.46 -16.12
CA ALA A 508 21.28 6.74 -16.98
C ALA A 508 22.55 7.00 -16.14
N HIS A 509 22.89 6.04 -15.28
CA HIS A 509 24.01 6.05 -14.36
C HIS A 509 24.61 4.62 -14.29
N PRO A 510 25.92 4.45 -14.03
CA PRO A 510 26.54 3.12 -13.91
C PRO A 510 26.14 2.27 -12.69
N GLN A 511 25.18 2.72 -11.89
CA GLN A 511 24.70 1.99 -10.72
C GLN A 511 23.19 1.87 -10.82
N ALA A 512 22.68 0.66 -10.66
CA ALA A 512 21.25 0.42 -10.46
C ALA A 512 20.93 0.39 -8.97
N LYS A 513 19.69 0.75 -8.63
CA LYS A 513 19.19 0.74 -7.24
C LYS A 513 17.98 -0.18 -7.13
N ILE A 514 17.91 -0.92 -6.04
CA ILE A 514 16.70 -1.61 -5.60
C ILE A 514 16.01 -0.70 -4.60
N MET A 515 14.76 -0.37 -4.88
CA MET A 515 13.95 0.51 -4.06
C MET A 515 12.76 -0.26 -3.50
N SER A 516 12.31 0.12 -2.32
CA SER A 516 11.10 -0.41 -1.69
C SER A 516 9.86 0.13 -2.41
N ARG A 517 8.73 -0.57 -2.27
CA ARG A 517 7.39 -0.16 -2.73
C ARG A 517 7.00 1.27 -2.29
N ASP A 518 7.59 1.79 -1.21
CA ASP A 518 7.38 3.15 -0.70
C ASP A 518 8.46 4.16 -1.14
N GLY A 519 9.42 3.69 -1.94
CA GLY A 519 10.48 4.50 -2.55
C GLY A 519 11.74 4.72 -1.70
N GLY A 520 11.87 4.01 -0.58
CA GLY A 520 13.15 3.96 0.16
C GLY A 520 14.20 3.13 -0.61
N ILE A 521 15.46 3.55 -0.59
CA ILE A 521 16.56 2.79 -1.22
C ILE A 521 16.91 1.59 -0.34
N VAL A 522 16.69 0.37 -0.85
CA VAL A 522 17.03 -0.89 -0.15
C VAL A 522 18.48 -1.26 -0.43
N THR A 523 18.85 -1.32 -1.72
CA THR A 523 20.19 -1.70 -2.17
C THR A 523 20.66 -0.75 -3.25
N GLU A 524 21.87 -0.22 -3.12
CA GLU A 524 22.58 0.46 -4.19
C GLU A 524 23.76 -0.43 -4.61
N PHE A 525 23.80 -0.82 -5.89
CA PHE A 525 24.89 -1.65 -6.39
C PHE A 525 26.16 -0.83 -6.59
N VAL A 526 27.32 -1.45 -6.36
CA VAL A 526 28.62 -0.79 -6.47
C VAL A 526 28.89 -0.30 -7.90
N LYS A 527 29.54 0.86 -8.02
CA LYS A 527 30.07 1.39 -9.29
C LYS A 527 31.33 0.62 -9.70
N GLY A 528 31.48 0.35 -10.99
CA GLY A 528 32.70 -0.21 -11.55
C GLY A 528 33.85 0.79 -11.59
N ASP A 529 35.09 0.29 -11.48
CA ASP A 529 36.27 1.11 -11.72
C ASP A 529 36.43 1.37 -13.22
N MET A 530 36.31 2.64 -13.62
CA MET A 530 36.36 3.07 -15.00
C MET A 530 37.76 2.94 -15.63
N TYR A 531 38.81 2.84 -14.83
CA TYR A 531 40.19 2.74 -15.31
C TYR A 531 40.60 1.30 -15.61
N LEU A 532 39.83 0.31 -15.18
CA LEU A 532 40.09 -1.09 -15.48
C LEU A 532 39.60 -1.44 -16.89
N ARG A 533 40.52 -1.98 -17.71
CA ARG A 533 40.21 -2.38 -19.09
C ARG A 533 39.44 -3.70 -19.17
N ASP A 534 39.78 -4.65 -18.28
CA ASP A 534 39.14 -5.96 -18.18
C ASP A 534 37.91 -5.88 -17.28
N MET A 535 36.77 -6.18 -17.86
CA MET A 535 35.47 -6.09 -17.21
C MET A 535 35.22 -7.21 -16.18
N HIS A 536 36.00 -8.29 -16.21
CA HIS A 536 35.91 -9.34 -15.18
C HIS A 536 36.43 -8.86 -13.82
N ASN A 537 37.36 -7.88 -13.82
CA ASN A 537 37.96 -7.35 -12.61
C ASN A 537 37.21 -6.15 -12.02
N THR A 538 36.22 -5.61 -12.74
CA THR A 538 35.36 -4.54 -12.22
C THR A 538 34.20 -5.13 -11.44
N LYS A 539 33.90 -4.54 -10.27
CA LYS A 539 32.84 -5.02 -9.37
C LYS A 539 31.43 -4.51 -9.74
N GLY A 540 31.34 -3.57 -10.66
CA GLY A 540 30.08 -3.02 -11.14
C GLY A 540 30.20 -2.43 -12.53
N HIS A 541 29.12 -1.83 -13.03
CA HIS A 541 29.11 -1.25 -14.36
C HIS A 541 30.03 -0.02 -14.42
N VAL A 542 30.72 0.11 -15.54
CA VAL A 542 31.63 1.23 -15.83
C VAL A 542 30.94 2.32 -16.65
N GLY A 543 29.96 1.93 -17.45
CA GLY A 543 29.11 2.82 -18.24
C GLY A 543 27.68 2.85 -17.72
N GLU A 544 26.84 3.68 -18.33
CA GLU A 544 25.41 3.75 -18.00
C GLU A 544 24.73 2.37 -18.12
N VAL A 545 23.80 2.10 -17.21
CA VAL A 545 22.94 0.92 -17.27
C VAL A 545 21.74 1.26 -18.14
N THR A 546 21.47 0.42 -19.15
CA THR A 546 20.43 0.65 -20.14
C THR A 546 19.10 0.03 -19.73
N THR A 547 19.14 -1.17 -19.13
CA THR A 547 17.95 -1.88 -18.66
C THR A 547 18.32 -2.94 -17.62
N GLY A 548 17.34 -3.57 -17.02
CA GLY A 548 17.53 -4.74 -16.17
C GLY A 548 16.21 -5.46 -15.90
N THR A 549 16.29 -6.71 -15.48
CA THR A 549 15.12 -7.53 -15.20
C THR A 549 15.38 -8.50 -14.05
N TRP A 550 14.31 -8.96 -13.41
CA TRP A 550 14.37 -9.89 -12.29
C TRP A 550 14.59 -11.33 -12.75
N HIS A 551 15.23 -12.14 -11.91
CA HIS A 551 15.30 -13.58 -12.17
C HIS A 551 13.90 -14.19 -12.11
N PRO A 552 13.53 -15.04 -13.07
CA PRO A 552 12.16 -15.50 -13.22
C PRO A 552 11.68 -16.40 -12.07
N THR A 553 12.60 -17.05 -11.33
CA THR A 553 12.28 -17.96 -10.20
C THR A 553 12.97 -17.60 -8.87
N ASP A 554 13.96 -16.73 -8.86
CA ASP A 554 14.75 -16.40 -7.66
C ASP A 554 14.48 -14.93 -7.35
N GLN A 555 13.97 -14.65 -6.15
CA GLN A 555 13.59 -13.29 -5.78
C GLN A 555 14.79 -12.38 -5.50
N ASN A 556 15.96 -12.95 -5.22
CA ASN A 556 17.14 -12.20 -4.79
C ASN A 556 18.06 -11.82 -5.95
N LEU A 557 17.79 -12.33 -7.15
CA LEU A 557 18.65 -12.12 -8.31
C LEU A 557 18.01 -11.19 -9.32
N CYS A 558 18.80 -10.26 -9.85
CA CYS A 558 18.44 -9.47 -11.02
C CYS A 558 19.63 -9.37 -11.98
N VAL A 559 19.35 -9.09 -13.24
CA VAL A 559 20.37 -8.84 -14.27
C VAL A 559 20.24 -7.40 -14.73
N THR A 560 21.37 -6.74 -14.95
CA THR A 560 21.44 -5.40 -15.57
C THR A 560 22.32 -5.45 -16.81
N ALA A 561 21.92 -4.69 -17.82
CA ALA A 561 22.66 -4.53 -19.07
C ALA A 561 23.26 -3.12 -19.14
N GLY A 562 24.50 -3.00 -19.61
CA GLY A 562 25.21 -1.73 -19.66
C GLY A 562 25.76 -1.36 -21.03
N SER A 563 26.02 -0.06 -21.19
CA SER A 563 26.79 0.49 -22.33
C SER A 563 28.27 0.06 -22.30
N ASP A 564 28.72 -0.62 -21.24
CA ASP A 564 30.08 -1.15 -21.07
C ASP A 564 30.30 -2.55 -21.68
N SER A 565 29.36 -3.02 -22.51
CA SER A 565 29.37 -4.36 -23.15
C SER A 565 29.18 -5.52 -22.17
N THR A 566 28.66 -5.25 -20.97
CA THR A 566 28.45 -6.29 -19.96
C THR A 566 26.98 -6.49 -19.60
N LEU A 567 26.65 -7.72 -19.27
CA LEU A 567 25.48 -8.05 -18.44
C LEU A 567 26.02 -8.45 -17.06
N ARG A 568 25.44 -7.90 -16.01
CA ARG A 568 25.84 -8.23 -14.64
C ARG A 568 24.67 -8.81 -13.89
N ILE A 569 24.91 -9.95 -13.26
CA ILE A 569 23.92 -10.60 -12.40
C ILE A 569 24.26 -10.22 -10.97
N TRP A 570 23.28 -9.67 -10.28
CA TRP A 570 23.40 -9.14 -8.94
C TRP A 570 22.59 -9.97 -7.96
N ASP A 571 23.11 -10.08 -6.74
CA ASP A 571 22.34 -10.52 -5.58
C ASP A 571 21.99 -9.29 -4.76
N ILE A 572 20.71 -9.06 -4.49
CA ILE A 572 20.22 -7.92 -3.69
C ILE A 572 20.91 -7.86 -2.33
N ASN A 573 21.24 -9.01 -1.75
CA ASN A 573 21.85 -9.13 -0.43
C ASN A 573 23.34 -8.77 -0.46
N ASN A 574 24.00 -8.85 -1.62
CA ASN A 574 25.41 -8.50 -1.79
C ASN A 574 25.57 -7.24 -2.65
N LYS A 575 25.64 -6.09 -1.98
CA LYS A 575 25.74 -4.77 -2.64
C LYS A 575 27.13 -4.46 -3.21
N ARG A 576 28.17 -5.14 -2.73
CA ARG A 576 29.58 -4.77 -2.96
C ARG A 576 30.22 -5.41 -4.19
N SER A 577 29.56 -6.39 -4.80
CA SER A 577 30.04 -7.08 -5.99
C SER A 577 28.88 -7.76 -6.71
N GLN A 578 28.99 -7.86 -8.03
CA GLN A 578 28.15 -8.74 -8.84
C GLN A 578 28.38 -10.21 -8.48
N LYS A 579 27.35 -11.04 -8.63
CA LYS A 579 27.43 -12.50 -8.50
C LYS A 579 28.14 -13.10 -9.72
N ASP A 580 27.74 -12.69 -10.91
CA ASP A 580 28.33 -13.12 -12.18
C ASP A 580 28.45 -11.93 -13.14
N VAL A 581 29.44 -11.99 -14.03
CA VAL A 581 29.66 -11.01 -15.10
C VAL A 581 29.72 -11.71 -16.44
N ILE A 582 28.93 -11.22 -17.38
CA ILE A 582 28.89 -11.66 -18.77
C ILE A 582 29.49 -10.56 -19.62
N VAL A 583 30.66 -10.80 -20.19
CA VAL A 583 31.31 -9.84 -21.08
C VAL A 583 30.99 -10.23 -22.53
N PHE A 584 30.12 -9.45 -23.17
CA PHE A 584 29.82 -9.65 -24.58
C PHE A 584 30.95 -9.07 -25.43
N LYS A 585 31.51 -9.91 -26.32
CA LYS A 585 32.57 -9.52 -27.25
C LYS A 585 31.98 -9.38 -28.65
N SER A 586 31.78 -8.12 -29.06
CA SER A 586 31.30 -7.81 -30.42
C SER A 586 32.26 -8.37 -31.47
N LYS A 587 31.71 -8.95 -32.53
CA LYS A 587 32.46 -9.40 -33.71
C LYS A 587 32.30 -8.45 -34.90
N ALA A 588 31.64 -7.31 -34.70
CA ALA A 588 31.48 -6.30 -35.74
C ALA A 588 32.84 -5.70 -36.15
N ALA A 589 32.99 -5.39 -37.43
CA ALA A 589 34.24 -4.81 -37.94
C ALA A 589 34.48 -3.43 -37.31
N GLY A 590 35.70 -3.19 -36.82
CA GLY A 590 36.08 -1.91 -36.19
C GLY A 590 35.59 -1.70 -34.75
N SER A 591 34.79 -2.62 -34.18
CA SER A 591 34.25 -2.48 -32.82
C SER A 591 35.27 -2.75 -31.70
N ALA A 592 36.46 -3.26 -32.05
CA ALA A 592 37.50 -3.67 -31.11
C ALA A 592 36.99 -4.61 -29.99
N GLY A 593 35.93 -5.39 -30.27
CA GLY A 593 35.33 -6.30 -29.31
C GLY A 593 34.32 -5.66 -28.36
N ARG A 594 33.92 -4.39 -28.55
CA ARG A 594 33.01 -3.65 -27.66
C ARG A 594 31.77 -3.14 -28.38
N THR A 595 30.62 -3.26 -27.72
CA THR A 595 29.34 -2.67 -28.16
C THR A 595 28.40 -2.47 -26.96
N ARG A 596 27.39 -1.62 -27.09
CA ARG A 596 26.44 -1.36 -25.98
C ARG A 596 25.40 -2.46 -25.91
N MET A 597 25.08 -2.94 -24.71
CA MET A 597 23.92 -3.81 -24.50
C MET A 597 22.67 -2.94 -24.40
N THR A 598 21.68 -3.19 -25.27
CA THR A 598 20.51 -2.30 -25.41
C THR A 598 19.29 -2.80 -24.65
N ALA A 599 19.09 -4.12 -24.61
CA ALA A 599 17.95 -4.75 -23.96
C ALA A 599 18.32 -6.13 -23.37
N VAL A 600 17.60 -6.55 -22.32
CA VAL A 600 17.76 -7.87 -21.68
C VAL A 600 16.41 -8.40 -21.21
N ALA A 601 16.17 -9.70 -21.37
CA ALA A 601 15.02 -10.39 -20.81
C ALA A 601 15.44 -11.74 -20.19
N TRP A 602 14.82 -12.09 -19.08
CA TRP A 602 15.08 -13.34 -18.35
C TRP A 602 13.78 -14.09 -18.14
N GLY A 603 13.62 -15.19 -18.87
CA GLY A 603 12.40 -15.99 -18.89
C GLY A 603 12.66 -17.38 -18.32
N ALA A 604 11.63 -17.98 -17.71
CA ALA A 604 11.61 -19.39 -17.38
C ALA A 604 10.34 -20.01 -17.94
N SER A 605 10.45 -21.27 -18.37
CA SER A 605 9.25 -22.03 -18.75
C SER A 605 8.47 -22.42 -17.51
N SER A 606 7.15 -22.20 -17.52
CA SER A 606 6.23 -22.72 -16.51
C SER A 606 6.26 -24.25 -16.40
N GLN A 607 6.77 -24.96 -17.43
CA GLN A 607 6.86 -26.42 -17.52
C GLN A 607 8.20 -26.98 -16.99
N GLY A 608 8.99 -26.19 -16.26
CA GLY A 608 10.22 -26.66 -15.61
C GLY A 608 11.46 -26.72 -16.49
N ASN A 609 11.44 -26.15 -17.71
CA ASN A 609 12.69 -25.99 -18.48
C ASN A 609 13.64 -25.01 -17.79
N SER A 610 14.93 -25.19 -18.05
CA SER A 610 15.96 -24.25 -17.61
C SER A 610 15.61 -22.82 -18.06
N PRO A 611 15.77 -21.82 -17.18
CA PRO A 611 15.56 -20.43 -17.56
C PRO A 611 16.51 -20.05 -18.69
N VAL A 612 16.11 -19.05 -19.47
CA VAL A 612 16.89 -18.50 -20.58
C VAL A 612 17.06 -17.00 -20.37
N LEU A 613 18.26 -16.53 -20.65
CA LEU A 613 18.62 -15.11 -20.60
C LEU A 613 18.93 -14.67 -22.03
N VAL A 614 18.21 -13.67 -22.54
CA VAL A 614 18.43 -13.14 -23.89
C VAL A 614 18.77 -11.67 -23.80
N SER A 615 19.79 -11.25 -24.54
CA SER A 615 20.27 -9.88 -24.59
C SER A 615 20.47 -9.41 -26.02
N ALA A 616 20.14 -8.15 -26.28
CA ALA A 616 20.38 -7.48 -27.55
C ALA A 616 21.54 -6.48 -27.44
N ALA A 617 22.28 -6.35 -28.53
CA ALA A 617 23.43 -5.47 -28.66
C ALA A 617 23.21 -4.42 -29.75
N LEU A 618 23.83 -3.25 -29.59
CA LEU A 618 23.75 -2.15 -30.56
C LEU A 618 24.38 -2.53 -31.91
N ASP A 619 25.26 -3.52 -31.95
CA ASP A 619 25.85 -4.03 -33.20
C ASP A 619 24.89 -4.91 -34.02
N GLY A 620 23.62 -5.02 -33.60
CA GLY A 620 22.59 -5.83 -34.25
C GLY A 620 22.54 -7.27 -33.75
N SER A 621 23.43 -7.66 -32.84
CA SER A 621 23.49 -9.04 -32.35
C SER A 621 22.41 -9.33 -31.30
N LEU A 622 21.85 -10.53 -31.36
CA LEU A 622 21.00 -11.12 -30.34
C LEU A 622 21.69 -12.35 -29.77
N VAL A 623 21.81 -12.40 -28.44
CA VAL A 623 22.62 -13.40 -27.73
C VAL A 623 21.79 -14.06 -26.66
N MET A 624 21.84 -15.39 -26.61
CA MET A 624 21.12 -16.19 -25.63
C MET A 624 22.13 -16.94 -24.75
N TYR A 625 21.86 -16.94 -23.44
CA TYR A 625 22.60 -17.68 -22.42
C TYR A 625 21.65 -18.62 -21.67
N ASN A 626 22.20 -19.70 -21.12
CA ASN A 626 21.48 -20.50 -20.13
C ASN A 626 21.27 -19.65 -18.87
N GLY A 627 20.06 -19.62 -18.34
CA GLY A 627 19.70 -18.77 -17.20
C GLY A 627 20.29 -19.22 -15.87
N ASN A 628 20.65 -20.49 -15.68
CA ASN A 628 21.25 -20.96 -14.42
C ASN A 628 22.79 -21.00 -14.45
N GLY A 629 23.41 -20.48 -15.51
CA GLY A 629 24.84 -20.59 -15.76
C GLY A 629 25.30 -21.99 -16.20
N PRO A 630 26.61 -22.17 -16.45
CA PRO A 630 27.65 -21.14 -16.46
C PRO A 630 27.48 -20.16 -17.62
N PHE A 631 27.67 -18.86 -17.37
CA PHE A 631 27.46 -17.77 -18.35
C PHE A 631 28.70 -17.43 -19.21
N THR A 632 29.74 -18.26 -19.15
CA THR A 632 31.03 -18.01 -19.82
C THR A 632 30.93 -18.10 -21.34
N ARG A 633 29.94 -18.83 -21.87
CA ARG A 633 29.67 -18.96 -23.30
C ARG A 633 28.19 -18.77 -23.58
N PRO A 634 27.84 -18.06 -24.67
CA PRO A 634 26.45 -18.00 -25.11
C PRO A 634 25.99 -19.39 -25.58
N ALA A 635 24.74 -19.72 -25.29
CA ALA A 635 24.06 -20.90 -25.82
C ALA A 635 23.78 -20.73 -27.32
N ALA A 636 23.45 -19.51 -27.76
CA ALA A 636 23.30 -19.14 -29.15
C ALA A 636 23.58 -17.65 -29.38
N GLU A 637 24.01 -17.28 -30.59
CA GLU A 637 24.32 -15.91 -30.99
C GLU A 637 23.91 -15.72 -32.45
N ILE A 638 23.16 -14.66 -32.72
CA ILE A 638 22.73 -14.24 -34.06
C ILE A 638 23.28 -12.84 -34.28
N LYS A 639 24.23 -12.68 -35.20
CA LYS A 639 24.95 -11.41 -35.39
C LYS A 639 24.12 -10.35 -36.11
N ASP A 640 23.37 -10.77 -37.13
CA ASP A 640 22.58 -9.88 -37.98
C ASP A 640 21.09 -9.98 -37.59
N ALA A 641 20.81 -9.99 -36.28
CA ALA A 641 19.44 -10.13 -35.79
C ALA A 641 18.64 -8.87 -36.09
N HIS A 642 19.24 -7.69 -35.95
CA HIS A 642 18.73 -6.39 -36.39
C HIS A 642 19.85 -5.59 -37.10
N GLN A 643 19.50 -4.47 -37.74
CA GLN A 643 20.50 -3.62 -38.39
C GLN A 643 21.51 -3.09 -37.35
N PRO A 644 22.83 -3.17 -37.63
CA PRO A 644 23.84 -2.57 -36.78
C PRO A 644 23.64 -1.06 -36.59
N ASP A 645 24.06 -0.54 -35.43
CA ASP A 645 23.92 0.86 -35.01
C ASP A 645 22.47 1.35 -34.85
N THR A 646 21.50 0.42 -34.80
CA THR A 646 20.11 0.72 -34.44
C THR A 646 19.77 0.20 -33.05
N TRP A 647 18.99 0.95 -32.29
CA TRP A 647 18.70 0.58 -30.90
C TRP A 647 17.59 -0.46 -30.80
N THR A 648 17.94 -1.68 -30.39
CA THR A 648 16.95 -2.74 -30.10
C THR A 648 16.47 -2.58 -28.65
N GLY A 649 15.36 -1.84 -28.48
CA GLY A 649 14.83 -1.50 -27.15
C GLY A 649 13.83 -2.51 -26.59
N GLY A 650 13.06 -3.17 -27.45
CA GLY A 650 12.04 -4.11 -27.03
C GLY A 650 12.53 -5.55 -27.10
N ILE A 651 12.52 -6.25 -25.97
CA ILE A 651 12.69 -7.70 -25.91
C ILE A 651 11.77 -8.28 -24.83
N ASP A 652 11.08 -9.37 -25.17
CA ASP A 652 10.28 -10.11 -24.20
C ASP A 652 10.23 -11.59 -24.55
N ILE A 653 9.96 -12.41 -23.54
CA ILE A 653 9.95 -13.88 -23.64
C ILE A 653 8.55 -14.36 -23.29
N SER A 654 8.01 -15.27 -24.10
CA SER A 654 6.71 -15.89 -23.85
C SER A 654 6.69 -16.63 -22.50
N ALA A 655 5.51 -16.76 -21.90
CA ALA A 655 5.33 -17.41 -20.59
C ALA A 655 5.78 -18.88 -20.56
N ASP A 656 5.86 -19.54 -21.72
CA ASP A 656 6.38 -20.90 -21.88
C ASP A 656 7.90 -20.97 -22.09
N GLY A 657 8.58 -19.82 -22.23
CA GLY A 657 10.02 -19.70 -22.46
C GLY A 657 10.49 -20.12 -23.86
N ARG A 658 9.58 -20.37 -24.81
CA ARG A 658 9.91 -20.92 -26.13
C ARG A 658 10.08 -19.86 -27.20
N MET A 659 9.41 -18.73 -27.07
CA MET A 659 9.40 -17.68 -28.07
C MET A 659 9.99 -16.40 -27.49
N VAL A 660 10.80 -15.72 -28.29
CA VAL A 660 11.38 -14.41 -27.98
C VAL A 660 10.89 -13.45 -29.04
N VAL A 661 10.33 -12.32 -28.63
CA VAL A 661 10.02 -11.22 -29.54
C VAL A 661 11.04 -10.12 -29.37
N THR A 662 11.52 -9.56 -30.48
CA THR A 662 12.40 -8.40 -30.48
C THR A 662 11.84 -7.30 -31.35
N ARG A 663 11.99 -6.05 -30.90
CA ARG A 663 11.66 -4.84 -31.63
C ARG A 663 12.93 -4.02 -31.81
N GLY A 664 13.39 -3.94 -33.05
CA GLY A 664 14.60 -3.22 -33.42
C GLY A 664 14.34 -1.77 -33.76
N GLY A 665 15.42 -0.99 -33.85
CA GLY A 665 15.36 0.36 -34.43
C GLY A 665 15.38 0.39 -35.95
N ASP A 666 15.64 -0.77 -36.56
CA ASP A 666 15.53 -1.02 -38.00
C ASP A 666 14.07 -1.03 -38.52
N GLY A 667 13.10 -0.67 -37.68
CA GLY A 667 11.69 -0.68 -38.04
C GLY A 667 11.12 -2.10 -38.20
N LEU A 668 11.77 -3.12 -37.63
CA LEU A 668 11.31 -4.51 -37.71
C LEU A 668 10.97 -5.07 -36.32
N ILE A 669 9.87 -5.82 -36.27
CA ILE A 669 9.57 -6.75 -35.17
C ILE A 669 9.86 -8.15 -35.67
N LYS A 670 10.61 -8.93 -34.88
CA LYS A 670 11.04 -10.30 -35.22
C LYS A 670 10.67 -11.25 -34.10
N LEU A 671 10.24 -12.44 -34.48
CA LEU A 671 9.94 -13.55 -33.56
C LEU A 671 11.00 -14.64 -33.71
N TRP A 672 11.46 -15.19 -32.60
CA TRP A 672 12.53 -16.19 -32.55
C TRP A 672 12.10 -17.39 -31.70
N ASP A 673 12.49 -18.59 -32.13
CA ASP A 673 12.35 -19.82 -31.35
C ASP A 673 13.64 -20.04 -30.52
N THR A 674 13.51 -20.19 -29.20
CA THR A 674 14.66 -20.43 -28.30
C THR A 674 15.33 -21.78 -28.55
N ARG A 675 14.61 -22.78 -29.08
CA ARG A 675 15.16 -24.10 -29.43
C ARG A 675 15.89 -24.07 -30.77
N LYS A 676 15.44 -23.22 -31.69
CA LYS A 676 15.98 -23.06 -33.04
C LYS A 676 16.45 -21.62 -33.26
N PHE A 677 17.33 -21.16 -32.37
CA PHE A 677 17.80 -19.79 -32.31
C PHE A 677 18.85 -19.46 -33.39
N LYS A 678 18.42 -19.40 -34.66
CA LYS A 678 19.29 -19.11 -35.82
C LYS A 678 18.71 -18.07 -36.77
N GLN A 679 17.41 -18.16 -37.05
CA GLN A 679 16.71 -17.28 -37.98
C GLN A 679 15.37 -16.89 -37.37
N PRO A 680 14.83 -15.70 -37.72
CA PRO A 680 13.52 -15.30 -37.23
C PRO A 680 12.46 -16.21 -37.87
N LEU A 681 11.49 -16.65 -37.08
CA LEU A 681 10.32 -17.38 -37.57
C LEU A 681 9.45 -16.46 -38.43
N VAL A 682 9.25 -15.24 -37.95
CA VAL A 682 8.41 -14.22 -38.57
C VAL A 682 9.10 -12.86 -38.40
N LYS A 683 8.97 -12.02 -39.41
CA LYS A 683 9.39 -10.62 -39.36
C LYS A 683 8.31 -9.74 -40.01
N ILE A 684 8.06 -8.58 -39.43
CA ILE A 684 7.14 -7.58 -39.97
C ILE A 684 7.73 -6.18 -39.84
N GLU A 685 7.37 -5.30 -40.76
CA GLU A 685 7.67 -3.87 -40.68
C GLU A 685 6.73 -3.20 -39.69
N HIS A 686 7.33 -2.48 -38.75
CA HIS A 686 6.62 -1.66 -37.78
C HIS A 686 7.52 -0.46 -37.45
N PRO A 687 7.19 0.76 -37.91
CA PRO A 687 7.99 1.95 -37.68
C PRO A 687 8.31 2.14 -36.19
N SER A 688 9.57 1.92 -35.86
CA SER A 688 10.06 1.92 -34.47
C SER A 688 10.33 3.34 -34.00
N THR A 689 10.15 3.58 -32.71
CA THR A 689 10.41 4.85 -32.02
C THR A 689 11.84 4.99 -31.49
N SER A 690 12.65 3.95 -31.67
CA SER A 690 13.94 3.71 -31.02
C SER A 690 14.94 4.86 -31.09
N ASP A 691 14.99 5.60 -32.20
CA ASP A 691 16.07 6.57 -32.43
C ASP A 691 15.90 7.82 -31.56
N ARG A 692 14.65 8.17 -31.28
CA ARG A 692 14.32 9.27 -30.35
C ARG A 692 14.07 8.74 -28.93
N TYR A 693 13.49 7.56 -28.83
CA TYR A 693 13.13 6.92 -27.56
C TYR A 693 13.64 5.47 -27.53
N PRO A 694 14.93 5.27 -27.19
CA PRO A 694 15.57 3.95 -27.18
C PRO A 694 14.89 2.92 -26.26
N MET A 695 14.22 3.40 -25.22
CA MET A 695 13.59 2.57 -24.17
C MET A 695 12.25 1.96 -24.59
N THR A 696 11.76 2.20 -25.80
CA THR A 696 10.43 1.72 -26.15
C THR A 696 10.38 0.19 -26.19
N ASN A 697 9.43 -0.35 -25.44
CA ASN A 697 9.34 -1.77 -25.14
C ASN A 697 8.33 -2.51 -26.05
N ILE A 698 8.29 -3.83 -25.88
CA ILE A 698 7.34 -4.76 -26.49
C ILE A 698 7.06 -5.82 -25.43
N LYS A 699 5.80 -6.27 -25.29
CA LYS A 699 5.41 -7.21 -24.24
C LYS A 699 4.45 -8.28 -24.77
N TYR A 700 4.59 -9.50 -24.29
CA TYR A 700 3.56 -10.51 -24.47
C TYR A 700 2.33 -10.19 -23.60
N SER A 701 1.16 -10.61 -24.07
CA SER A 701 0.00 -10.72 -23.20
C SER A 701 0.27 -11.75 -22.08
N PRO A 702 -0.43 -11.66 -20.95
CA PRO A 702 -0.27 -12.59 -19.81
C PRO A 702 -0.35 -14.08 -20.17
N ASP A 703 -1.17 -14.41 -21.17
CA ASP A 703 -1.39 -15.76 -21.70
C ASP A 703 -0.52 -16.10 -22.93
N SER A 704 0.36 -15.16 -23.35
CA SER A 704 1.20 -15.25 -24.55
C SER A 704 0.43 -15.48 -25.87
N ARG A 705 -0.88 -15.21 -25.90
CA ARG A 705 -1.70 -15.28 -27.13
C ARG A 705 -1.56 -14.06 -28.02
N PHE A 706 -1.11 -12.93 -27.49
CA PHE A 706 -0.92 -11.68 -28.21
C PHE A 706 0.40 -11.02 -27.82
N ILE A 707 0.81 -10.04 -28.62
CA ILE A 707 1.97 -9.18 -28.35
C ILE A 707 1.50 -7.74 -28.48
N ILE A 708 1.85 -6.90 -27.52
CA ILE A 708 1.51 -5.47 -27.53
C ILE A 708 2.75 -4.63 -27.79
N THR A 709 2.59 -3.60 -28.62
CA THR A 709 3.66 -2.65 -28.93
C THR A 709 3.11 -1.26 -29.24
N GLY A 710 3.90 -0.23 -28.95
CA GLY A 710 3.61 1.15 -29.28
C GLY A 710 4.23 1.60 -30.59
N SER A 711 3.47 2.38 -31.36
CA SER A 711 3.92 3.01 -32.60
C SER A 711 4.44 4.43 -32.40
N ALA A 712 5.30 4.87 -33.33
CA ALA A 712 5.73 6.26 -33.46
C ALA A 712 4.57 7.22 -33.75
N SER A 713 3.45 6.72 -34.30
CA SER A 713 2.23 7.50 -34.51
C SER A 713 1.33 7.60 -33.26
N GLY A 714 1.71 7.00 -32.14
CA GLY A 714 0.92 7.03 -30.89
C GLY A 714 -0.24 6.03 -30.84
N HIS A 715 -0.16 5.00 -31.68
CA HIS A 715 -1.15 3.93 -31.73
C HIS A 715 -0.63 2.71 -30.98
N LEU A 716 -1.50 2.07 -30.22
CA LEU A 716 -1.27 0.76 -29.62
C LEU A 716 -1.60 -0.31 -30.66
N HIS A 717 -0.67 -1.22 -30.90
CA HIS A 717 -0.86 -2.35 -31.80
C HIS A 717 -0.89 -3.63 -30.98
N ILE A 718 -1.95 -4.43 -31.16
CA ILE A 718 -2.09 -5.78 -30.61
C ILE A 718 -1.85 -6.73 -31.77
N LEU A 719 -0.74 -7.47 -31.70
CA LEU A 719 -0.26 -8.35 -32.76
C LEU A 719 -0.54 -9.82 -32.42
N ASN A 720 -0.84 -10.61 -33.44
CA ASN A 720 -0.91 -12.05 -33.31
C ASN A 720 0.52 -12.64 -33.36
N PRO A 721 0.96 -13.44 -32.37
CA PRO A 721 2.32 -13.97 -32.34
C PRO A 721 2.64 -14.90 -33.52
N ALA A 722 1.66 -15.56 -34.13
CA ALA A 722 1.92 -16.51 -35.21
C ALA A 722 2.36 -15.84 -36.52
N ASN A 723 1.94 -14.60 -36.78
CA ASN A 723 2.22 -13.88 -38.03
C ASN A 723 2.70 -12.43 -37.83
N LEU A 724 2.76 -11.96 -36.57
CA LEU A 724 3.09 -10.60 -36.15
C LEU A 724 2.24 -9.50 -36.80
N ARG A 725 1.11 -9.84 -37.44
CA ARG A 725 0.20 -8.85 -38.01
C ARG A 725 -0.66 -8.23 -36.92
N PRO A 726 -0.99 -6.94 -37.04
CA PRO A 726 -1.93 -6.31 -36.13
C PRO A 726 -3.29 -6.95 -36.28
N GLU A 727 -3.78 -7.52 -35.18
CA GLU A 727 -5.15 -7.98 -35.05
C GLU A 727 -6.05 -6.82 -34.62
N HIS A 728 -5.50 -5.90 -33.82
CA HIS A 728 -6.20 -4.68 -33.44
C HIS A 728 -5.25 -3.48 -33.35
N ILE A 729 -5.71 -2.32 -33.81
CA ILE A 729 -4.97 -1.06 -33.78
C ILE A 729 -5.85 0.00 -33.16
N THR A 730 -5.34 0.66 -32.13
CA THR A 730 -6.09 1.68 -31.42
C THR A 730 -5.28 2.96 -31.26
N PRO A 731 -5.80 4.14 -31.64
CA PRO A 731 -5.17 5.42 -31.33
C PRO A 731 -5.22 5.71 -29.81
N ILE A 732 -4.08 5.96 -29.16
CA ILE A 732 -4.02 6.37 -27.74
C ILE A 732 -3.64 7.84 -27.63
N THR A 733 -2.51 8.21 -28.23
CA THR A 733 -2.01 9.59 -28.29
C THR A 733 -1.64 9.95 -29.73
N PRO A 734 -2.64 10.13 -30.63
CA PRO A 734 -2.41 10.33 -32.05
C PRO A 734 -1.34 11.39 -32.36
N GLY A 735 -0.34 11.00 -33.16
CA GLY A 735 0.76 11.87 -33.57
C GLY A 735 1.93 11.99 -32.57
N ILE A 736 1.83 11.37 -31.39
CA ILE A 736 2.86 11.40 -30.36
C ILE A 736 3.36 9.97 -30.11
N PRO A 737 4.67 9.70 -30.11
CA PRO A 737 5.19 8.34 -29.89
C PRO A 737 4.74 7.68 -28.59
N LEU A 738 4.30 6.43 -28.69
CA LEU A 738 3.99 5.56 -27.55
C LEU A 738 5.25 4.78 -27.14
N ILE A 739 5.72 4.97 -25.91
CA ILE A 739 7.04 4.51 -25.46
C ILE A 739 6.94 3.25 -24.58
N ALA A 740 6.10 3.26 -23.55
CA ALA A 740 5.98 2.12 -22.66
C ALA A 740 4.60 1.48 -22.83
N VAL A 741 4.55 0.15 -22.90
CA VAL A 741 3.32 -0.64 -22.85
C VAL A 741 3.48 -1.79 -21.85
N GLU A 742 2.43 -2.07 -21.08
CA GLU A 742 2.41 -3.15 -20.09
C GLU A 742 1.00 -3.73 -19.99
N TRP A 743 0.85 -5.06 -20.05
CA TRP A 743 -0.43 -5.74 -19.86
C TRP A 743 -0.41 -6.51 -18.55
N HIS A 744 -1.20 -6.06 -17.58
CA HIS A 744 -1.18 -6.66 -16.26
C HIS A 744 -1.97 -7.99 -16.20
N PRO A 745 -1.39 -9.08 -15.65
CA PRO A 745 -1.95 -10.43 -15.70
C PRO A 745 -3.24 -10.66 -14.92
N LYS A 746 -3.45 -9.99 -13.77
CA LYS A 746 -4.63 -10.23 -12.92
C LYS A 746 -5.77 -9.23 -13.15
N LEU A 747 -5.41 -7.96 -13.32
CA LEU A 747 -6.37 -6.87 -13.57
C LEU A 747 -6.98 -6.96 -14.98
N ASN A 748 -6.27 -7.57 -15.93
CA ASN A 748 -6.58 -7.52 -17.36
C ASN A 748 -6.76 -6.07 -17.85
N GLN A 749 -5.72 -5.25 -17.66
CA GLN A 749 -5.66 -3.83 -18.05
C GLN A 749 -4.36 -3.59 -18.81
N ILE A 750 -4.40 -2.69 -19.79
CA ILE A 750 -3.22 -2.29 -20.57
C ILE A 750 -2.84 -0.87 -20.15
N ILE A 751 -1.61 -0.68 -19.72
CA ILE A 751 -1.09 0.64 -19.37
C ILE A 751 -0.08 1.05 -20.43
N THR A 752 -0.21 2.29 -20.86
CA THR A 752 0.68 2.86 -21.87
C THR A 752 1.26 4.20 -21.41
N GLY A 753 2.50 4.48 -21.79
CA GLY A 753 3.24 5.69 -21.47
C GLY A 753 3.70 6.38 -22.73
N SER A 754 3.36 7.66 -22.86
CA SER A 754 3.58 8.44 -24.09
C SER A 754 4.70 9.47 -23.94
N ALA A 755 5.21 9.96 -25.07
CA ALA A 755 6.22 11.00 -25.12
C ALA A 755 5.74 12.39 -24.60
N ASN A 756 4.42 12.60 -24.49
CA ASN A 756 3.80 13.82 -23.96
C ASN A 756 3.63 13.83 -22.43
N ALA A 757 4.30 12.91 -21.72
CA ALA A 757 4.23 12.78 -20.27
C ALA A 757 2.88 12.27 -19.71
N GLU A 758 2.00 11.75 -20.58
CA GLU A 758 0.74 11.14 -20.17
C GLU A 758 0.84 9.61 -20.09
N SER A 759 0.32 9.05 -19.00
CA SER A 759 0.06 7.61 -18.90
C SER A 759 -1.42 7.33 -19.10
N HIS A 760 -1.74 6.36 -19.94
CA HIS A 760 -3.12 5.96 -20.23
C HIS A 760 -3.34 4.53 -19.72
N VAL A 761 -4.34 4.34 -18.87
CA VAL A 761 -4.76 3.03 -18.36
C VAL A 761 -6.03 2.62 -19.08
N LEU A 762 -5.91 1.63 -19.95
CA LEU A 762 -7.00 1.05 -20.72
C LEU A 762 -7.62 -0.11 -19.95
N TYR A 763 -8.94 -0.11 -19.89
CA TYR A 763 -9.70 -1.15 -19.20
C TYR A 763 -11.05 -1.39 -19.88
N ASN A 764 -11.65 -2.54 -19.61
CA ASN A 764 -13.03 -2.83 -19.97
C ASN A 764 -13.81 -3.20 -18.69
N PRO A 765 -14.89 -2.49 -18.34
CA PRO A 765 -15.67 -2.77 -17.12
C PRO A 765 -16.15 -4.22 -16.97
N SER A 766 -16.37 -4.95 -18.07
CA SER A 766 -16.79 -6.36 -18.02
C SER A 766 -15.63 -7.35 -17.89
N LEU A 767 -14.48 -7.07 -18.49
CA LEU A 767 -13.33 -8.00 -18.55
C LEU A 767 -12.24 -7.69 -17.51
N SER A 768 -12.13 -6.43 -17.11
CA SER A 768 -11.11 -5.93 -16.20
C SER A 768 -11.62 -5.96 -14.76
N SER A 769 -10.71 -6.20 -13.82
CA SER A 769 -11.00 -6.15 -12.39
C SER A 769 -10.09 -5.15 -11.68
N ARG A 770 -10.59 -4.47 -10.63
CA ARG A 770 -9.84 -3.53 -9.78
C ARG A 770 -9.08 -2.44 -10.58
N GLY A 771 -7.99 -1.88 -10.05
CA GLY A 771 -7.15 -0.92 -10.78
C GLY A 771 -7.93 0.34 -11.18
N ALA A 772 -7.93 0.70 -12.46
CA ALA A 772 -8.71 1.83 -12.97
C ALA A 772 -10.21 1.72 -12.67
N LEU A 773 -10.80 0.51 -12.74
CA LEU A 773 -12.22 0.30 -12.44
C LEU A 773 -12.54 0.67 -10.98
N GLU A 774 -11.65 0.36 -10.04
CA GLU A 774 -11.83 0.71 -8.63
C GLU A 774 -11.77 2.23 -8.41
N VAL A 775 -10.89 2.93 -9.13
CA VAL A 775 -10.82 4.39 -9.09
C VAL A 775 -12.11 4.99 -9.63
N MET A 776 -12.57 4.49 -10.78
CA MET A 776 -13.75 5.00 -11.48
C MET A 776 -15.07 4.58 -10.83
N SER A 777 -15.08 3.58 -9.94
CA SER A 777 -16.27 3.20 -9.17
C SER A 777 -16.48 4.02 -7.90
N ARG A 778 -15.51 4.86 -7.50
CA ARG A 778 -15.58 5.65 -6.27
C ARG A 778 -16.37 6.94 -6.48
N ALA A 779 -17.00 7.41 -5.40
CA ALA A 779 -17.65 8.71 -5.40
C ALA A 779 -16.63 9.84 -5.65
N PRO A 780 -16.91 10.78 -6.56
CA PRO A 780 -16.02 11.89 -6.84
C PRO A 780 -15.93 12.80 -5.61
N LYS A 781 -14.70 13.08 -5.17
CA LYS A 781 -14.47 14.07 -4.11
C LYS A 781 -14.70 15.47 -4.69
N LYS A 782 -15.39 16.33 -3.92
CA LYS A 782 -15.53 17.76 -4.27
C LYS A 782 -14.13 18.37 -4.30
N ARG A 783 -13.72 18.83 -5.47
CA ARG A 783 -12.38 19.42 -5.68
C ARG A 783 -12.29 20.71 -4.86
N HIS A 784 -11.35 20.76 -3.92
CA HIS A 784 -11.03 22.01 -3.23
C HIS A 784 -10.33 22.95 -4.22
N ILE A 785 -10.37 24.27 -3.98
CA ILE A 785 -9.74 25.26 -4.86
C ILE A 785 -8.22 25.07 -4.96
N ASP A 786 -7.64 24.37 -3.98
CA ASP A 786 -6.20 24.06 -3.87
C ASP A 786 -5.84 22.64 -4.37
N ASP A 787 -6.81 21.84 -4.85
CA ASP A 787 -6.55 20.50 -5.39
C ASP A 787 -6.02 20.60 -6.83
N ASP A 788 -4.73 20.90 -6.96
CA ASP A 788 -4.00 20.85 -8.24
C ASP A 788 -3.51 19.40 -8.51
N PRO A 789 -3.91 18.77 -9.63
CA PRO A 789 -3.51 17.39 -9.98
C PRO A 789 -2.01 17.22 -10.25
N SER A 790 -1.27 18.31 -10.49
CA SER A 790 0.19 18.27 -10.62
C SER A 790 0.93 18.19 -9.27
N LEU A 791 0.24 18.45 -8.15
CA LEU A 791 0.83 18.43 -6.80
C LEU A 791 0.67 17.06 -6.14
N THR A 792 1.74 16.53 -5.55
CA THR A 792 1.71 15.26 -4.82
C THR A 792 1.07 15.39 -3.43
N MET A 793 0.46 14.32 -2.91
CA MET A 793 -0.02 14.26 -1.51
C MET A 793 1.12 14.31 -0.48
N ASP A 794 2.35 13.98 -0.90
CA ASP A 794 3.51 13.95 -0.02
C ASP A 794 3.99 15.36 0.39
N GLN A 795 3.73 15.74 1.64
CA GLN A 795 4.24 16.98 2.24
C GLN A 795 5.73 16.92 2.57
N SER A 796 6.38 15.75 2.43
CA SER A 796 7.82 15.64 2.59
C SER A 796 8.55 16.60 1.63
N ASN A 797 8.01 16.85 0.44
CA ASN A 797 8.51 17.82 -0.55
C ASN A 797 8.49 19.29 -0.06
N LEU A 798 7.62 19.65 0.90
CA LEU A 798 7.60 20.97 1.55
C LEU A 798 8.66 21.13 2.65
N GLY A 799 9.50 20.12 2.89
CA GLY A 799 10.57 20.19 3.92
C GLY A 799 10.08 19.91 5.34
N ILE A 800 8.84 19.42 5.47
CA ILE A 800 8.28 18.98 6.74
C ILE A 800 8.65 17.50 6.90
N SER A 801 9.85 17.22 7.41
CA SER A 801 10.10 15.95 8.08
C SER A 801 9.40 15.97 9.45
N GLY A 802 8.89 14.83 9.91
CA GLY A 802 8.20 14.71 11.22
C GLY A 802 8.99 15.22 12.44
N ASP A 803 10.31 15.46 12.30
CA ASP A 803 11.20 15.95 13.35
C ASP A 803 11.61 17.44 13.21
N ALA A 804 11.07 18.21 12.26
CA ALA A 804 11.49 19.60 12.07
C ALA A 804 10.64 20.59 12.91
N ILE A 805 11.27 21.27 13.87
CA ILE A 805 10.68 22.41 14.59
C ILE A 805 10.60 23.60 13.62
N ILE A 806 9.38 23.95 13.17
CA ILE A 806 9.16 25.06 12.25
C ILE A 806 8.99 26.35 13.06
N ALA A 807 9.94 27.28 12.92
CA ALA A 807 9.75 28.67 13.35
C ALA A 807 8.84 29.40 12.36
N PRO A 808 7.93 30.30 12.81
CA PRO A 808 7.08 31.08 11.91
C PRO A 808 7.94 31.92 10.96
N GLY A 809 7.79 31.71 9.64
CA GLY A 809 8.56 32.42 8.60
C GLY A 809 9.65 31.58 7.89
N ALA A 810 9.86 30.32 8.26
CA ALA A 810 10.86 29.43 7.65
C ALA A 810 10.35 28.63 6.42
N LEU A 811 9.19 28.96 5.87
CA LEU A 811 8.67 28.31 4.66
C LEU A 811 9.36 28.89 3.42
N GLY A 812 10.38 28.16 2.93
CA GLY A 812 10.95 28.41 1.60
C GLY A 812 9.94 28.06 0.52
N GLY A 813 9.69 28.99 -0.40
CA GLY A 813 8.78 28.78 -1.53
C GLY A 813 9.18 27.56 -2.40
N GLN A 814 8.18 26.86 -2.92
CA GLN A 814 8.37 25.69 -3.79
C GLN A 814 9.12 26.07 -5.08
N LYS A 815 10.06 25.21 -5.50
CA LYS A 815 10.71 25.29 -6.81
C LYS A 815 9.79 24.68 -7.87
N ARG A 816 9.47 25.44 -8.92
CA ARG A 816 8.98 24.90 -10.20
C ARG A 816 10.19 24.38 -11.00
N GLY A 817 10.07 23.19 -11.58
CA GLY A 817 11.10 22.62 -12.46
C GLY A 817 11.44 23.58 -13.60
N GLY A 818 12.74 23.74 -13.90
CA GLY A 818 13.23 24.64 -14.96
C GLY A 818 13.66 26.04 -14.51
N VAL A 819 13.58 26.35 -13.21
CA VAL A 819 13.85 27.68 -12.69
C VAL A 819 14.75 27.60 -11.45
N SER A 820 15.76 28.47 -11.31
CA SER A 820 16.58 28.52 -10.09
C SER A 820 15.75 29.04 -8.90
N ALA A 821 16.28 28.91 -7.67
CA ALA A 821 15.61 29.36 -6.43
C ALA A 821 15.26 30.86 -6.37
N SER A 822 15.66 31.66 -7.38
CA SER A 822 15.26 33.06 -7.56
C SER A 822 14.19 33.29 -8.63
N GLY A 823 13.62 32.23 -9.22
CA GLY A 823 12.52 32.35 -10.19
C GLY A 823 12.95 32.73 -11.63
N LYS A 824 14.21 32.46 -12.05
CA LYS A 824 14.67 32.65 -13.46
C LYS A 824 15.18 31.38 -14.17
N SER A 825 15.04 31.37 -15.51
CA SER A 825 15.43 30.29 -16.45
C SER A 825 16.96 30.10 -16.58
N ARG A 826 17.41 28.85 -16.80
CA ARG A 826 18.83 28.39 -16.84
C ARG A 826 19.52 28.56 -18.20
N ASP A 827 19.43 29.73 -18.86
CA ASP A 827 20.21 29.98 -20.10
C ASP A 827 21.60 30.58 -19.77
N PRO A 828 22.74 29.97 -20.17
CA PRO A 828 24.07 30.31 -19.63
C PRO A 828 24.78 31.55 -20.24
N ARG A 829 24.14 32.32 -21.13
CA ARG A 829 24.87 33.25 -22.03
C ARG A 829 24.84 34.75 -21.70
N ARG A 830 24.49 35.18 -20.48
CA ARG A 830 24.52 36.62 -20.16
C ARG A 830 24.98 36.95 -18.74
N PRO A 831 26.10 37.65 -18.53
CA PRO A 831 26.44 38.21 -17.24
C PRO A 831 25.86 39.63 -17.14
N GLN A 832 24.99 39.94 -16.16
CA GLN A 832 24.74 41.34 -15.80
C GLN A 832 24.14 41.60 -14.41
N VAL A 833 24.57 42.77 -13.91
CA VAL A 833 24.38 43.44 -12.61
C VAL A 833 22.92 43.61 -12.21
N GLN A 834 22.63 43.53 -10.90
CA GLN A 834 21.27 43.69 -10.36
C GLN A 834 20.77 45.14 -10.47
N GLN A 835 19.63 45.34 -11.14
CA GLN A 835 18.84 46.58 -11.04
C GLN A 835 17.69 46.40 -10.05
N ILE A 836 17.52 47.38 -9.16
CA ILE A 836 16.38 47.52 -8.25
C ILE A 836 15.23 48.14 -9.04
N THR A 837 14.07 47.48 -9.10
CA THR A 837 12.87 48.01 -9.78
C THR A 837 12.00 48.84 -8.84
N PRO A 838 11.27 49.88 -9.32
CA PRO A 838 10.64 50.91 -8.49
C PRO A 838 9.42 50.47 -7.65
N PHE A 839 9.02 49.20 -7.69
CA PHE A 839 7.76 48.70 -7.13
C PHE A 839 7.90 47.86 -5.86
N MET A 840 9.11 47.73 -5.30
CA MET A 840 9.35 46.96 -4.06
C MET A 840 9.02 47.70 -2.74
N ARG A 841 8.24 48.79 -2.78
CA ARG A 841 7.72 49.50 -1.60
C ARG A 841 6.20 49.64 -1.66
N SER A 842 5.47 48.53 -1.62
CA SER A 842 4.00 48.54 -1.68
C SER A 842 3.33 47.80 -0.52
N GLN A 843 3.92 47.78 0.68
CA GLN A 843 3.16 47.52 1.90
C GLN A 843 3.18 48.78 2.78
N PRO A 844 2.03 49.35 3.17
CA PRO A 844 1.98 50.47 4.09
C PRO A 844 2.56 50.06 5.44
N ASP A 845 3.41 50.90 6.04
CA ASP A 845 3.95 50.67 7.38
C ASP A 845 2.81 50.46 8.39
N GLU A 846 2.99 49.50 9.30
CA GLU A 846 2.06 49.15 10.39
C GLU A 846 1.60 50.40 11.18
N LYS A 847 2.51 51.37 11.32
CA LYS A 847 2.25 52.65 11.97
C LYS A 847 1.20 53.49 11.23
N HIS A 848 1.26 53.54 9.90
CA HIS A 848 0.32 54.27 9.06
C HIS A 848 -1.09 53.66 9.11
N ILE A 849 -1.19 52.34 9.20
CA ILE A 849 -2.46 51.62 9.36
C ILE A 849 -3.07 51.90 10.74
N SER A 850 -2.23 51.92 11.79
CA SER A 850 -2.69 52.19 13.16
C SER A 850 -3.21 53.61 13.35
N GLU A 851 -2.65 54.59 12.63
CA GLU A 851 -2.98 56.02 12.78
C GLU A 851 -4.19 56.43 11.94
N ASN A 852 -4.38 55.80 10.76
CA ASN A 852 -5.38 56.26 9.78
C ASN A 852 -6.62 55.37 9.66
N ILE A 853 -6.64 54.17 10.24
CA ILE A 853 -7.84 53.32 10.26
C ILE A 853 -8.51 53.42 11.65
N PRO A 854 -9.68 54.07 11.79
CA PRO A 854 -10.30 54.42 13.08
C PRO A 854 -10.71 53.23 13.98
N LEU A 855 -10.51 51.99 13.55
CA LEU A 855 -10.96 50.76 14.21
C LEU A 855 -9.86 49.69 14.30
N SER A 856 -8.63 50.00 13.86
CA SER A 856 -7.52 49.04 13.82
C SER A 856 -7.10 48.52 15.20
N ARG A 857 -7.38 49.26 16.28
CA ARG A 857 -7.05 48.89 17.66
C ARG A 857 -8.12 48.05 18.38
N MET A 858 -9.30 47.84 17.80
CA MET A 858 -10.36 47.04 18.44
C MET A 858 -10.03 45.55 18.54
N LEU A 859 -9.04 45.07 17.80
CA LEU A 859 -8.56 43.68 17.90
C LEU A 859 -7.91 43.37 19.27
N HIS A 860 -7.55 44.40 20.03
CA HIS A 860 -6.84 44.29 21.31
C HIS A 860 -7.71 44.59 22.54
N GLU A 861 -9.00 44.92 22.39
CA GLU A 861 -9.92 45.10 23.51
C GLU A 861 -10.61 43.77 23.86
N ASP A 862 -10.61 43.39 25.14
CA ASP A 862 -11.31 42.17 25.60
C ASP A 862 -12.83 42.36 25.44
N PRO A 863 -13.54 41.45 24.75
CA PRO A 863 -14.98 41.57 24.52
C PRO A 863 -15.81 41.70 25.82
N ARG A 864 -15.32 41.23 26.97
CA ARG A 864 -16.01 41.45 28.25
C ARG A 864 -15.96 42.89 28.74
N GLU A 865 -14.79 43.53 28.67
CA GLU A 865 -14.63 44.93 29.07
C GLU A 865 -15.42 45.85 28.14
N ALA A 866 -15.41 45.54 26.83
CA ALA A 866 -16.20 46.27 25.85
C ALA A 866 -17.71 46.20 26.16
N LEU A 867 -18.25 45.02 26.49
CA LEU A 867 -19.67 44.87 26.85
C LEU A 867 -20.04 45.60 28.15
N LEU A 868 -19.19 45.58 29.17
CA LEU A 868 -19.41 46.31 30.43
C LEU A 868 -19.44 47.82 30.23
N LYS A 869 -18.59 48.37 29.37
CA LYS A 869 -18.54 49.80 29.03
C LYS A 869 -19.88 50.32 28.48
N TYR A 870 -20.58 49.50 27.70
CA TYR A 870 -21.87 49.86 27.12
C TYR A 870 -23.07 49.45 27.98
N ALA A 871 -22.89 48.64 29.02
CA ALA A 871 -23.97 48.21 29.92
C ALA A 871 -24.58 49.37 30.72
N GLU A 872 -23.76 50.31 31.20
CA GLU A 872 -24.25 51.51 31.91
C GLU A 872 -24.96 52.51 30.98
N VAL A 873 -24.46 52.63 29.74
CA VAL A 873 -25.07 53.48 28.70
C VAL A 873 -26.43 52.91 28.29
N ALA A 874 -26.52 51.60 28.08
CA ALA A 874 -27.76 50.91 27.76
C ALA A 874 -28.82 50.99 28.90
N LYS A 875 -28.39 51.10 30.16
CA LYS A 875 -29.29 51.37 31.30
C LYS A 875 -29.79 52.81 31.34
N LYS A 876 -28.96 53.79 30.97
CA LYS A 876 -29.31 55.22 31.02
C LYS A 876 -30.14 55.68 29.83
N ASP A 877 -29.90 55.13 28.63
CA ASP A 877 -30.62 55.51 27.40
C ASP A 877 -30.94 54.27 26.52
N PRO A 878 -32.01 53.53 26.84
CA PRO A 878 -32.38 52.32 26.13
C PRO A 878 -33.00 52.63 24.75
N MET A 879 -32.16 52.78 23.73
CA MET A 879 -32.60 53.07 22.36
C MET A 879 -33.47 51.95 21.75
N PHE A 880 -33.20 50.68 22.08
CA PHE A 880 -33.87 49.51 21.49
C PHE A 880 -34.91 48.82 22.42
N THR A 881 -34.92 49.11 23.72
CA THR A 881 -35.82 48.47 24.70
C THR A 881 -36.88 49.42 25.28
N SER A 882 -36.99 50.64 24.75
CA SER A 882 -37.97 51.65 25.18
C SER A 882 -39.44 51.16 25.15
N ALA A 883 -39.79 50.28 24.20
CA ALA A 883 -41.13 49.68 24.09
C ALA A 883 -41.46 48.62 25.18
N TRP A 884 -40.46 48.13 25.90
CA TRP A 884 -40.58 46.99 26.84
C TRP A 884 -40.37 47.37 28.31
N THR A 885 -40.35 48.66 28.64
CA THR A 885 -40.08 49.17 30.00
C THR A 885 -41.03 48.62 31.08
N LYS A 886 -42.27 48.24 30.69
CA LYS A 886 -43.28 47.70 31.62
C LYS A 886 -43.34 46.16 31.64
N THR A 887 -42.76 45.49 30.66
CA THR A 887 -42.92 44.03 30.42
C THR A 887 -41.60 43.27 30.46
N GLN A 888 -40.48 43.94 30.72
CA GLN A 888 -39.17 43.31 30.76
C GLN A 888 -39.05 42.37 31.99
N PRO A 889 -38.82 41.06 31.79
CA PRO A 889 -38.64 40.12 32.90
C PRO A 889 -37.35 40.45 33.67
N VAL A 890 -37.44 40.45 35.00
CA VAL A 890 -36.28 40.63 35.87
C VAL A 890 -35.45 39.35 35.85
N THR A 891 -34.21 39.44 35.37
CA THR A 891 -33.26 38.33 35.44
C THR A 891 -32.86 38.10 36.89
N GLN A 892 -33.38 37.04 37.51
CA GLN A 892 -32.87 36.55 38.80
C GLN A 892 -31.61 35.74 38.53
N TYR A 893 -30.47 36.27 38.96
CA TYR A 893 -29.25 35.47 39.08
C TYR A 893 -29.34 34.66 40.37
N ALA A 894 -28.87 33.41 40.36
CA ALA A 894 -28.73 32.64 41.59
C ALA A 894 -27.81 33.41 42.56
N GLU A 895 -28.29 33.67 43.78
CA GLU A 895 -27.43 34.19 44.86
C GLU A 895 -26.45 33.06 45.23
N LEU A 896 -25.25 33.12 44.63
CA LEU A 896 -24.13 32.31 45.07
C LEU A 896 -23.72 32.81 46.45
N SER A 897 -23.92 31.99 47.47
CA SER A 897 -23.50 32.25 48.85
C SER A 897 -22.01 32.57 48.89
N ASP A 898 -21.62 33.51 49.75
CA ASP A 898 -20.27 34.09 49.86
C ASP A 898 -19.11 33.10 50.14
N GLU A 899 -19.36 31.80 50.22
CA GLU A 899 -18.35 30.75 50.40
C GLU A 899 -17.69 30.26 49.09
N GLU A 900 -18.24 30.56 47.91
CA GLU A 900 -17.65 30.15 46.62
C GLU A 900 -16.79 31.24 45.94
N ARG A 901 -16.49 32.35 46.63
CA ARG A 901 -15.76 33.51 46.07
C ARG A 901 -14.23 33.41 46.13
N GLU A 902 -13.66 32.39 46.75
CA GLU A 902 -12.19 32.27 46.93
C GLU A 902 -11.46 31.36 45.92
N GLU A 903 -12.15 30.68 44.98
CA GLU A 903 -11.45 29.90 43.95
C GLU A 903 -11.29 30.68 42.63
N GLY A 904 -10.17 31.40 42.52
CA GLY A 904 -9.77 32.16 41.34
C GLY A 904 -9.49 31.30 40.08
N PRO A 905 -9.50 31.90 38.87
CA PRO A 905 -9.62 31.21 37.60
C PRO A 905 -8.26 30.82 36.97
N GLU A 906 -7.39 30.10 37.69
CA GLU A 906 -6.13 29.59 37.11
C GLU A 906 -6.18 28.12 36.66
N LYS A 907 -7.25 27.36 36.93
CA LYS A 907 -7.31 25.93 36.58
C LYS A 907 -7.90 25.59 35.20
N LYS A 908 -8.21 26.55 34.34
CA LYS A 908 -8.74 26.30 32.98
C LYS A 908 -7.75 26.55 31.83
N LYS A 909 -6.45 26.30 32.07
CA LYS A 909 -5.46 26.01 31.02
C LYS A 909 -4.92 24.58 31.16
N ALA A 910 -5.83 23.61 31.06
CA ALA A 910 -5.47 22.21 30.84
C ALA A 910 -6.63 21.52 30.11
N LYS A 911 -6.75 21.83 28.81
CA LYS A 911 -7.35 21.00 27.74
C LYS A 911 -7.49 21.84 26.48
N ARG A 912 -6.42 21.83 25.68
CA ARG A 912 -6.50 21.88 24.22
C ARG A 912 -5.31 21.12 23.66
#